data_AF-A0A6B0BLK0-F1
#
_entry.id   AF-A0A6B0BLK0-F1
#
_cell.length_a   1.000
_cell.length_b   1.000
_cell.length_c   1.000
_cell.angle_alpha   90.00
_cell.angle_beta   90.00
_cell.angle_gamma   90.00
#
_symmetry.space_group_name_H-M   'P 1'
#
loop_
_entity.id
_entity.type
_entity.pdbx_description
1 polymer ?
#
loop_
_entity_poly.entity_id
_entity_poly.type
_entity_poly.pdbx_seq_one_letter_code
_entity_poly.pdbx_strand_id
1 'polypeptide(L)'
;MTCQLKIHHTLSTIPSRNINNIMVLFSLTSKLNITINGETKDVSNYIILINHGDIYNINHGENIIELMIPVFYFYQQDDDFFNGYLDRHLLQSSNYIKSLIADLISTPTSSSLMGKNIGQSIIDTLLKEAFIRIDHEYLPNIALSNPVFIDCVNYIHDNIDAHLSLKDIAMHCNISESYCSNLFVRYLSMNFKDYFTSIKLVNAINLLLSTKHSITTVSELAGFNSHTNFANQFKNYLHFSPKQFRSLVSKITEPPQIHFQQDNVSQFTELISTIDLTAQLATNTTDIHIDDFNPKDRSQRAKVFVRFSNFNELFQFIFNEYYDINFEHLPKPVVFIDDIHDIEISQTNYNLLNRCFEKLFEKNIGLAIAIKSTQQFETMKQLILTFLQGNQDYKTSKKLVKFMLIFCSNSMTAEEIHLCHLKIKNKNKEIKYSVTVDGFLETYSTVEQVYDVMQRLKFHYYFIDIENSKTATHLITKNQHYHQTDTHFEQYKKFILDSGISSTQFVYNNLSVSGFKYTNDGKNPIQLSDIVYHLIALLRYGGGISYQLLDDHSNYISLYNKYGSPLPLMHLYKMFRPFVNEDIEITNNYVLSRKDNNYHFLLFNKINDRYMSDVKQDFIFHNELPQDSLMIIKTLNHEHGSIQHLLPISDQLVYIEKEILDELDKTNYPKTELAVQEETGRTFELKLNHDEVKYICFKPS
;
A
#
# COMPACT_ATOMS: atom_id res chain seq x y z
N MET A 1 33.66 -17.37 -6.34
CA MET A 1 32.55 -16.53 -5.82
C MET A 1 31.40 -17.46 -5.53
N THR A 2 30.87 -17.42 -4.32
CA THR A 2 29.78 -18.29 -3.91
C THR A 2 28.76 -17.47 -3.13
N CYS A 3 27.50 -17.88 -3.16
CA CYS A 3 26.48 -17.26 -2.32
C CYS A 3 26.77 -17.66 -0.87
N GLN A 4 26.73 -16.70 0.06
CA GLN A 4 27.02 -16.94 1.47
C GLN A 4 25.78 -16.73 2.31
N LEU A 5 25.36 -17.76 3.04
CA LEU A 5 24.29 -17.69 4.03
C LEU A 5 24.89 -17.69 5.43
N LYS A 6 24.43 -16.77 6.27
CA LYS A 6 24.80 -16.65 7.69
C LYS A 6 23.56 -16.44 8.55
N ILE A 7 23.61 -16.94 9.78
CA ILE A 7 22.60 -16.66 10.81
C ILE A 7 23.31 -16.02 11.99
N HIS A 8 22.81 -14.88 12.43
CA HIS A 8 23.38 -14.07 13.50
C HIS A 8 22.39 -13.97 14.65
N HIS A 9 22.83 -14.30 15.87
CA HIS A 9 22.00 -14.07 17.06
C HIS A 9 21.78 -12.57 17.28
N THR A 10 22.85 -11.78 17.18
CA THR A 10 22.81 -10.33 17.11
C THR A 10 23.71 -9.85 15.99
N LEU A 11 23.25 -8.85 15.24
CA LEU A 11 24.02 -8.23 14.17
C LEU A 11 23.96 -6.71 14.30
N SER A 12 25.13 -6.08 14.32
CA SER A 12 25.30 -4.65 14.13
C SER A 12 26.49 -4.41 13.21
N THR A 13 26.39 -3.39 12.37
CA THR A 13 27.46 -3.02 11.44
C THR A 13 27.82 -1.56 11.64
N ILE A 14 28.90 -1.15 10.97
CA ILE A 14 29.14 0.27 10.70
C ILE A 14 28.57 0.62 9.32
N PRO A 15 28.28 1.90 9.04
CA PRO A 15 27.88 2.35 7.72
C PRO A 15 28.91 1.95 6.67
N SER A 16 28.46 1.18 5.67
CA SER A 16 29.32 0.67 4.61
C SER A 16 28.56 0.54 3.30
N ARG A 17 29.27 0.62 2.18
CA ARG A 17 28.69 0.38 0.86
C ARG A 17 28.64 -1.13 0.60
N ASN A 18 27.50 -1.63 0.16
CA ASN A 18 27.35 -2.99 -0.33
C ASN A 18 27.98 -3.10 -1.72
N ILE A 19 29.08 -3.85 -1.82
CA ILE A 19 29.87 -3.97 -3.05
C ILE A 19 29.84 -5.42 -3.52
N ASN A 20 29.63 -5.62 -4.83
CA ASN A 20 29.65 -6.92 -5.52
C ASN A 20 28.58 -7.92 -5.07
N ASN A 21 27.59 -7.54 -4.25
CA ASN A 21 26.52 -8.45 -3.83
C ASN A 21 25.15 -7.76 -3.88
N ILE A 22 24.11 -8.57 -4.00
CA ILE A 22 22.78 -8.29 -3.46
C ILE A 22 22.69 -8.98 -2.10
N MET A 23 22.25 -8.26 -1.07
CA MET A 23 22.02 -8.84 0.24
C MET A 23 20.51 -9.01 0.48
N VAL A 24 20.12 -10.23 0.82
CA VAL A 24 18.76 -10.60 1.26
C VAL A 24 18.82 -10.82 2.76
N LEU A 25 18.05 -10.05 3.53
CA LEU A 25 18.17 -10.02 4.99
C LEU A 25 16.79 -9.99 5.67
N PHE A 26 16.58 -10.79 6.71
CA PHE A 26 15.36 -10.75 7.53
C PHE A 26 15.58 -11.26 8.97
N SER A 27 14.75 -10.83 9.91
CA SER A 27 14.78 -11.27 11.31
C SER A 27 13.75 -12.37 11.56
N LEU A 28 14.15 -13.45 12.24
CA LEU A 28 13.25 -14.51 12.70
C LEU A 28 12.34 -14.07 13.86
N THR A 29 12.69 -12.99 14.55
CA THR A 29 11.95 -12.45 15.70
C THR A 29 11.36 -11.07 15.41
N SER A 30 11.32 -10.66 14.13
CA SER A 30 10.82 -9.34 13.71
C SER A 30 11.52 -8.14 14.36
N LYS A 31 12.79 -8.31 14.76
CA LYS A 31 13.61 -7.27 15.38
C LYS A 31 14.80 -6.93 14.51
N LEU A 32 14.66 -5.88 13.73
CA LEU A 32 15.70 -5.41 12.82
C LEU A 32 15.53 -3.92 12.55
N ASN A 33 16.51 -3.14 13.00
CA ASN A 33 16.66 -1.73 12.73
C ASN A 33 17.88 -1.54 11.82
N ILE A 34 17.64 -1.05 10.61
CA ILE A 34 18.67 -0.83 9.60
C ILE A 34 18.49 0.53 8.94
N THR A 35 19.57 1.23 8.65
CA THR A 35 19.57 2.42 7.82
C THR A 35 20.08 2.05 6.44
N ILE A 36 19.32 2.36 5.38
CA ILE A 36 19.73 2.16 3.98
C ILE A 36 19.64 3.51 3.27
N ASN A 37 20.74 3.95 2.67
CA ASN A 37 20.88 5.21 1.94
C ASN A 37 20.37 6.43 2.73
N GLY A 38 20.58 6.45 4.05
CA GLY A 38 20.15 7.55 4.93
C GLY A 38 18.75 7.40 5.52
N GLU A 39 17.95 6.43 5.06
CA GLU A 39 16.62 6.14 5.62
C GLU A 39 16.70 5.02 6.64
N THR A 40 16.35 5.31 7.89
CA THR A 40 16.22 4.29 8.94
C THR A 40 14.90 3.55 8.81
N LYS A 41 14.98 2.23 8.73
CA LYS A 41 13.87 1.31 8.57
C LYS A 41 13.82 0.39 9.78
N ASP A 42 12.72 0.44 10.52
CA ASP A 42 12.36 -0.60 11.48
C ASP A 42 11.51 -1.64 10.73
N VAL A 43 12.08 -2.81 10.48
CA VAL A 43 11.48 -3.79 9.58
C VAL A 43 11.10 -5.02 10.37
N SER A 44 9.85 -5.02 10.83
CA SER A 44 9.23 -6.21 11.39
C SER A 44 8.80 -7.15 10.25
N ASN A 45 9.22 -8.42 10.33
CA ASN A 45 8.72 -9.52 9.50
C ASN A 45 8.94 -9.52 7.97
N TYR A 46 9.56 -8.52 7.34
CA TYR A 46 9.79 -8.48 5.88
C TYR A 46 11.23 -8.84 5.47
N ILE A 47 11.39 -9.27 4.22
CA ILE A 47 12.72 -9.33 3.58
C ILE A 47 13.18 -7.90 3.28
N ILE A 48 14.44 -7.63 3.59
CA ILE A 48 15.19 -6.46 3.17
C ILE A 48 16.08 -6.87 2.02
N LEU A 49 16.04 -6.08 0.95
CA LEU A 49 16.99 -6.15 -0.16
C LEU A 49 17.93 -4.95 -0.05
N ILE A 50 19.23 -5.22 -0.02
CA ILE A 50 20.26 -4.19 -0.11
C ILE A 50 20.93 -4.37 -1.46
N ASN A 51 20.79 -3.35 -2.32
CA ASN A 51 21.27 -3.38 -3.69
C ASN A 51 22.78 -3.24 -3.77
N HIS A 52 23.30 -3.57 -4.96
CA HIS A 52 24.68 -3.29 -5.28
C HIS A 52 24.87 -1.78 -5.32
N GLY A 53 25.82 -1.28 -4.54
CA GLY A 53 26.03 0.15 -4.37
C GLY A 53 25.28 0.80 -3.22
N ASP A 54 24.26 0.19 -2.60
CA ASP A 54 23.60 0.81 -1.44
C ASP A 54 24.56 1.04 -0.27
N ILE A 55 24.37 2.13 0.47
CA ILE A 55 25.01 2.34 1.77
C ILE A 55 24.06 1.82 2.84
N TYR A 56 24.53 0.91 3.68
CA TYR A 56 23.72 0.35 4.74
C TYR A 56 24.42 0.37 6.09
N ASN A 57 23.60 0.41 7.14
CA ASN A 57 24.03 0.30 8.53
C ASN A 57 23.00 -0.49 9.34
N ILE A 58 23.36 -1.68 9.79
CA ILE A 58 22.52 -2.45 10.71
C ILE A 58 22.74 -1.88 12.11
N ASN A 59 21.81 -1.05 12.56
CA ASN A 59 21.89 -0.40 13.87
C ASN A 59 21.74 -1.44 14.99
N HIS A 60 20.75 -2.33 14.84
CA HIS A 60 20.53 -3.47 15.74
C HIS A 60 19.66 -4.52 15.04
N GLY A 61 20.07 -5.77 15.06
CA GLY A 61 19.27 -6.90 14.59
C GLY A 61 19.39 -8.08 15.52
N GLU A 62 18.28 -8.78 15.76
CA GLU A 62 18.22 -10.04 16.51
C GLU A 62 17.77 -11.19 15.60
N ASN A 63 18.42 -12.35 15.74
CA ASN A 63 18.11 -13.58 15.00
C ASN A 63 18.00 -13.34 13.48
N ILE A 64 19.06 -12.74 12.92
CA ILE A 64 19.11 -12.27 11.54
C ILE A 64 19.60 -13.38 10.63
N ILE A 65 18.85 -13.63 9.56
CA ILE A 65 19.30 -14.40 8.40
C ILE A 65 19.84 -13.41 7.37
N GLU A 66 21.08 -13.63 6.95
CA GLU A 66 21.80 -12.83 5.96
C GLU A 66 22.26 -13.73 4.81
N LEU A 67 21.74 -13.48 3.61
CA LEU A 67 22.16 -14.13 2.38
C LEU A 67 22.80 -13.11 1.44
N MET A 68 24.08 -13.29 1.13
CA MET A 68 24.83 -12.48 0.17
C MET A 68 24.97 -13.23 -1.15
N ILE A 69 24.48 -12.62 -2.23
CA ILE A 69 24.49 -13.19 -3.58
C ILE A 69 25.37 -12.31 -4.48
N PRO A 70 26.48 -12.82 -5.04
CA PRO A 70 27.32 -12.04 -5.94
C PRO A 70 26.58 -11.49 -7.16
N VAL A 71 26.80 -10.21 -7.49
CA VAL A 71 26.13 -9.52 -8.62
C VAL A 71 26.35 -10.20 -9.97
N PHE A 72 27.45 -10.92 -10.13
CA PHE A 72 27.74 -11.71 -11.33
C PHE A 72 26.59 -12.69 -11.67
N TYR A 73 25.95 -13.31 -10.69
CA TYR A 73 24.88 -14.28 -10.97
C TYR A 73 23.61 -13.61 -11.52
N PHE A 74 23.36 -12.36 -11.15
CA PHE A 74 22.28 -11.57 -11.72
C PHE A 74 22.65 -11.08 -13.13
N TYR A 75 23.85 -10.53 -13.28
CA TYR A 75 24.38 -10.07 -14.57
C TYR A 75 24.40 -11.19 -15.63
N GLN A 76 24.72 -12.43 -15.25
CA GLN A 76 24.74 -13.56 -16.17
C GLN A 76 23.34 -13.89 -16.76
N GLN A 77 22.27 -13.53 -16.04
CA GLN A 77 20.89 -13.74 -16.49
C GLN A 77 20.30 -12.51 -17.18
N ASP A 78 20.79 -11.33 -16.81
CA ASP A 78 20.31 -10.05 -17.31
C ASP A 78 21.50 -9.11 -17.54
N ASP A 79 21.90 -8.94 -18.81
CA ASP A 79 23.05 -8.12 -19.20
C ASP A 79 22.89 -6.63 -18.83
N ASP A 80 21.67 -6.19 -18.54
CA ASP A 80 21.36 -4.82 -18.09
C ASP A 80 21.20 -4.72 -16.57
N PHE A 81 21.58 -5.74 -15.80
CA PHE A 81 21.37 -5.76 -14.34
C PHE A 81 21.91 -4.51 -13.61
N PHE A 82 23.02 -3.95 -14.10
CA PHE A 82 23.63 -2.73 -13.54
C PHE A 82 22.84 -1.45 -13.87
N ASN A 83 21.94 -1.50 -14.85
CA ASN A 83 21.00 -0.43 -15.19
C ASN A 83 19.66 -0.64 -14.48
N GLY A 84 19.73 -0.98 -13.19
CA GLY A 84 18.56 -1.33 -12.42
C GLY A 84 18.86 -1.66 -10.97
N TYR A 85 17.79 -1.82 -10.19
CA TYR A 85 17.87 -2.21 -8.79
C TYR A 85 16.70 -3.08 -8.39
N LEU A 86 16.86 -3.82 -7.30
CA LEU A 86 15.81 -4.63 -6.72
C LEU A 86 15.02 -3.80 -5.69
N ASP A 87 13.73 -3.68 -5.91
CA ASP A 87 12.79 -3.08 -4.97
C ASP A 87 12.06 -4.16 -4.16
N ARG A 88 12.34 -4.20 -2.87
CA ARG A 88 11.71 -5.13 -1.92
C ARG A 88 10.18 -5.00 -1.89
N HIS A 89 9.63 -3.83 -2.20
CA HIS A 89 8.20 -3.59 -2.16
C HIS A 89 7.46 -4.34 -3.27
N LEU A 90 8.19 -4.78 -4.30
CA LEU A 90 7.65 -5.55 -5.40
C LEU A 90 7.71 -7.07 -5.19
N LEU A 91 8.55 -7.53 -4.26
CA LEU A 91 8.77 -8.95 -3.99
C LEU A 91 7.53 -9.65 -3.41
N GLN A 92 6.81 -10.42 -4.23
CA GLN A 92 5.59 -11.14 -3.85
C GLN A 92 5.89 -12.44 -3.10
N SER A 93 6.90 -13.16 -3.58
CA SER A 93 7.32 -14.47 -3.10
C SER A 93 8.25 -14.37 -1.90
N SER A 94 8.08 -13.37 -1.03
CA SER A 94 8.95 -13.18 0.15
C SER A 94 8.89 -14.37 1.11
N ASN A 95 7.70 -14.93 1.36
CA ASN A 95 7.54 -16.14 2.18
C ASN A 95 8.08 -17.39 1.48
N TYR A 96 8.01 -17.47 0.15
CA TYR A 96 8.62 -18.55 -0.62
C TYR A 96 10.15 -18.49 -0.55
N ILE A 97 10.76 -17.30 -0.65
CA ILE A 97 12.21 -17.16 -0.45
C ILE A 97 12.61 -17.53 0.98
N LYS A 98 11.82 -17.14 1.99
CA LYS A 98 12.06 -17.57 3.38
C LYS A 98 11.94 -19.08 3.54
N SER A 99 10.96 -19.73 2.91
CA SER A 99 10.79 -21.19 2.99
C SER A 99 11.94 -21.92 2.33
N LEU A 100 12.41 -21.45 1.16
CA LEU A 100 13.61 -21.96 0.50
C LEU A 100 14.87 -21.87 1.39
N ILE A 101 15.05 -20.73 2.07
CA ILE A 101 16.20 -20.53 2.97
C ILE A 101 16.06 -21.41 4.23
N ALA A 102 14.85 -21.51 4.80
CA ALA A 102 14.58 -22.34 5.96
C ALA A 102 14.80 -23.83 5.67
N ASP A 103 14.35 -24.30 4.51
CA ASP A 103 14.56 -25.67 4.04
C ASP A 103 16.05 -25.99 3.89
N LEU A 104 16.81 -25.05 3.30
CA LEU A 104 18.27 -25.16 3.16
C LEU A 104 18.98 -25.28 4.52
N ILE A 105 18.55 -24.51 5.51
CA ILE A 105 19.12 -24.58 6.87
C ILE A 105 18.76 -25.91 7.54
N SER A 106 17.54 -26.41 7.30
CA SER A 106 16.97 -27.60 7.97
C SER A 106 17.46 -28.92 7.37
N THR A 107 17.82 -28.94 6.08
CA THR A 107 18.28 -30.15 5.35
C THR A 107 19.66 -29.93 4.69
N PRO A 108 20.76 -29.95 5.47
CA PRO A 108 22.08 -29.63 4.95
C PRO A 108 22.73 -30.73 4.09
N THR A 109 22.17 -31.93 4.07
CA THR A 109 22.59 -33.01 3.17
C THR A 109 21.75 -32.98 1.91
N SER A 110 22.43 -32.86 0.77
CA SER A 110 21.97 -33.02 -0.62
C SER A 110 20.88 -34.08 -0.83
N SER A 111 19.63 -33.76 -0.50
CA SER A 111 18.43 -34.43 -0.96
C SER A 111 17.43 -33.32 -1.28
N SER A 112 17.65 -32.68 -2.42
CA SER A 112 16.75 -31.68 -2.98
C SER A 112 15.31 -32.16 -2.91
N LEU A 113 14.40 -31.33 -2.40
CA LEU A 113 13.08 -31.23 -2.99
C LEU A 113 13.27 -30.99 -4.51
N MET A 114 13.14 -32.05 -5.29
CA MET A 114 13.01 -32.03 -6.75
C MET A 114 14.06 -31.21 -7.55
N GLY A 115 15.35 -31.57 -7.52
CA GLY A 115 16.30 -31.25 -8.62
C GLY A 115 16.51 -29.77 -9.01
N LYS A 116 15.95 -28.79 -8.29
CA LYS A 116 16.10 -27.35 -8.57
C LYS A 116 17.20 -26.76 -7.67
N ASN A 117 18.08 -25.95 -8.25
CA ASN A 117 19.08 -25.21 -7.50
C ASN A 117 18.38 -24.05 -6.73
N ILE A 118 18.41 -24.08 -5.40
CA ILE A 118 17.74 -23.08 -4.54
C ILE A 118 18.25 -21.66 -4.79
N GLY A 119 19.57 -21.49 -4.93
CA GLY A 119 20.17 -20.19 -5.22
C GLY A 119 19.65 -19.59 -6.53
N GLN A 120 19.51 -20.43 -7.55
CA GLN A 120 18.97 -20.06 -8.85
C GLN A 120 17.50 -19.63 -8.71
N SER A 121 16.67 -20.43 -8.02
CA SER A 121 15.27 -20.09 -7.77
C SER A 121 15.10 -18.74 -7.06
N ILE A 122 15.97 -18.42 -6.09
CA ILE A 122 15.93 -17.13 -5.39
C ILE A 122 16.27 -16.00 -6.37
N ILE A 123 17.33 -16.14 -7.17
CA ILE A 123 17.74 -15.11 -8.14
C ILE A 123 16.65 -14.90 -9.20
N ASP A 124 16.11 -15.99 -9.77
CA ASP A 124 15.02 -15.92 -10.75
C ASP A 124 13.81 -15.18 -10.17
N THR A 125 13.47 -15.47 -8.91
CA THR A 125 12.37 -14.80 -8.20
C THR A 125 12.65 -13.32 -8.01
N LEU A 126 13.85 -12.95 -7.56
CA LEU A 126 14.24 -11.56 -7.36
C LEU A 126 14.25 -10.77 -8.67
N LEU A 127 14.81 -11.32 -9.75
CA LEU A 127 14.82 -10.66 -11.06
C LEU A 127 13.40 -10.52 -11.63
N LYS A 128 12.58 -11.56 -11.51
CA LYS A 128 11.21 -11.54 -12.03
C LYS A 128 10.30 -10.58 -11.27
N GLU A 129 10.40 -10.54 -9.94
CA GLU A 129 9.42 -9.85 -9.10
C GLU A 129 9.91 -8.51 -8.55
N ALA A 130 11.22 -8.31 -8.40
CA ALA A 130 11.76 -7.15 -7.69
C ALA A 130 12.61 -6.21 -8.56
N PHE A 131 13.03 -6.63 -9.77
CA PHE A 131 13.95 -5.82 -10.56
C PHE A 131 13.27 -4.68 -11.31
N ILE A 132 13.73 -3.45 -11.06
CA ILE A 132 13.33 -2.23 -11.74
C ILE A 132 14.47 -1.81 -12.67
N ARG A 133 14.17 -1.66 -13.96
CA ARG A 133 15.08 -1.16 -14.98
C ARG A 133 15.02 0.37 -15.05
N ILE A 134 16.17 0.99 -15.28
CA ILE A 134 16.35 2.43 -15.45
C ILE A 134 17.28 2.69 -16.64
N ASP A 135 17.22 3.89 -17.22
CA ASP A 135 17.97 4.23 -18.44
C ASP A 135 19.47 4.57 -18.19
N HIS A 136 19.96 4.37 -16.97
CA HIS A 136 21.32 4.69 -16.55
C HIS A 136 21.83 3.69 -15.51
N GLU A 137 23.14 3.67 -15.27
CA GLU A 137 23.73 2.81 -14.23
C GLU A 137 23.16 3.16 -12.86
N TYR A 138 22.81 2.14 -12.07
CA TYR A 138 22.20 2.33 -10.76
C TYR A 138 23.14 3.04 -9.79
N LEU A 139 22.71 4.22 -9.35
CA LEU A 139 23.29 4.95 -8.24
C LEU A 139 22.22 5.13 -7.17
N PRO A 140 22.51 4.76 -5.90
CA PRO A 140 21.53 4.89 -4.84
C PRO A 140 21.22 6.37 -4.57
N ASN A 141 19.94 6.70 -4.55
CA ASN A 141 19.49 7.99 -4.04
C ASN A 141 19.69 8.02 -2.51
N ILE A 142 20.41 9.01 -2.02
CA ILE A 142 20.70 9.16 -0.59
C ILE A 142 19.71 10.16 0.01
N ALA A 143 18.91 9.70 0.97
CA ALA A 143 18.00 10.55 1.73
C ALA A 143 18.80 11.52 2.62
N LEU A 144 18.88 12.77 2.17
CA LEU A 144 19.62 13.84 2.83
C LEU A 144 18.69 15.01 3.11
N SER A 145 18.83 15.62 4.29
CA SER A 145 18.05 16.79 4.70
C SER A 145 18.76 18.12 4.51
N ASN A 146 20.05 18.10 4.17
CA ASN A 146 20.87 19.29 4.01
C ASN A 146 21.05 19.60 2.51
N PRO A 147 20.50 20.73 2.02
CA PRO A 147 20.58 21.10 0.60
C PRO A 147 22.01 21.20 0.07
N VAL A 148 22.93 21.76 0.86
CA VAL A 148 24.34 21.90 0.45
C VAL A 148 25.01 20.53 0.30
N PHE A 149 24.67 19.58 1.17
CA PHE A 149 25.23 18.24 1.07
C PHE A 149 24.59 17.42 -0.07
N ILE A 150 23.31 17.67 -0.37
CA ILE A 150 22.65 17.14 -1.58
C ILE A 150 23.42 17.59 -2.82
N ASP A 151 23.73 18.89 -2.93
CA ASP A 151 24.52 19.42 -4.05
C ASP A 151 25.92 18.79 -4.11
N CYS A 152 26.58 18.57 -2.97
CA CYS A 152 27.87 17.89 -2.91
C CYS A 152 27.80 16.46 -3.51
N VAL A 153 26.76 15.71 -3.15
CA VAL A 153 26.57 14.31 -3.61
C VAL A 153 26.20 14.27 -5.09
N ASN A 154 25.28 15.13 -5.54
CA ASN A 154 24.90 15.21 -6.95
C ASN A 154 26.10 15.56 -7.84
N TYR A 155 26.91 16.55 -7.42
CA TYR A 155 28.12 16.90 -8.15
C TYR A 155 29.11 15.74 -8.27
N ILE A 156 29.22 14.89 -7.24
CA ILE A 156 30.03 13.68 -7.31
C ILE A 156 29.45 12.68 -8.32
N HIS A 157 28.14 12.45 -8.29
CA HIS A 157 27.45 11.50 -9.18
C HIS A 157 27.56 11.91 -10.65
N ASP A 158 27.45 13.20 -10.94
CA ASP A 158 27.60 13.75 -12.30
C ASP A 158 29.05 13.66 -12.82
N ASN A 159 30.02 13.38 -11.94
CA ASN A 159 31.47 13.44 -12.24
C ASN A 159 32.24 12.21 -11.71
N ILE A 160 31.63 11.02 -11.70
CA ILE A 160 32.23 9.78 -11.16
C ILE A 160 33.53 9.41 -11.88
N ASP A 161 33.56 9.57 -13.19
CA ASP A 161 34.69 9.19 -14.04
C ASP A 161 35.84 10.22 -13.96
N ALA A 162 35.59 11.37 -13.33
CA ALA A 162 36.56 12.42 -13.15
C ALA A 162 37.47 12.19 -11.92
N HIS A 163 38.59 12.90 -11.90
CA HIS A 163 39.43 13.02 -10.73
C HIS A 163 38.93 14.17 -9.85
N LEU A 164 38.00 13.87 -8.94
CA LEU A 164 37.51 14.83 -7.96
C LEU A 164 38.35 14.79 -6.68
N SER A 165 38.75 15.97 -6.22
CA SER A 165 39.23 16.20 -4.86
C SER A 165 38.14 16.81 -3.99
N LEU A 166 38.32 16.71 -2.66
CA LEU A 166 37.42 17.37 -1.71
C LEU A 166 37.36 18.89 -1.94
N LYS A 167 38.49 19.49 -2.37
CA LYS A 167 38.60 20.90 -2.72
C LYS A 167 37.68 21.27 -3.88
N ASP A 168 37.57 20.42 -4.89
CA ASP A 168 36.74 20.70 -6.07
C ASP A 168 35.26 20.74 -5.69
N ILE A 169 34.82 19.82 -4.82
CA ILE A 169 33.44 19.76 -4.32
C ILE A 169 33.15 20.97 -3.42
N ALA A 170 34.07 21.29 -2.51
CA ALA A 170 33.93 22.43 -1.62
C ALA A 170 33.83 23.75 -2.41
N MET A 171 34.64 23.89 -3.47
CA MET A 171 34.59 25.04 -4.37
C MET A 171 33.28 25.11 -5.17
N HIS A 172 32.78 23.99 -5.69
CA HIS A 172 31.50 23.92 -6.41
C HIS A 172 30.34 24.37 -5.51
N CYS A 173 30.29 23.88 -4.27
CA CYS A 173 29.22 24.19 -3.33
C CYS A 173 29.43 25.48 -2.53
N ASN A 174 30.48 26.28 -2.82
CA ASN A 174 30.83 27.50 -2.10
C ASN A 174 30.99 27.33 -0.57
N ILE A 175 31.61 26.23 -0.15
CA ILE A 175 31.89 25.92 1.26
C ILE A 175 33.38 25.68 1.52
N SER A 176 33.78 25.65 2.79
CA SER A 176 35.15 25.26 3.16
C SER A 176 35.35 23.74 3.03
N GLU A 177 36.57 23.31 2.68
CA GLU A 177 36.93 21.88 2.64
C GLU A 177 36.66 21.18 3.98
N SER A 178 36.93 21.86 5.10
CA SER A 178 36.65 21.34 6.44
C SER A 178 35.16 21.11 6.68
N TYR A 179 34.30 22.04 6.23
CA TYR A 179 32.86 21.87 6.34
C TYR A 179 32.38 20.73 5.44
N CYS A 180 32.86 20.68 4.20
CA CYS A 180 32.55 19.58 3.27
C CYS A 180 32.93 18.21 3.87
N SER A 181 34.15 18.06 4.40
CA SER A 181 34.59 16.83 5.07
C SER A 181 33.68 16.45 6.24
N ASN A 182 33.28 17.42 7.05
CA ASN A 182 32.39 17.20 8.18
C ASN A 182 30.99 16.75 7.73
N LEU A 183 30.50 17.20 6.57
CA LEU A 183 29.22 16.76 6.04
C LEU A 183 29.23 15.26 5.71
N PHE A 184 30.28 14.75 5.04
CA PHE A 184 30.41 13.32 4.76
C PHE A 184 30.40 12.47 6.04
N VAL A 185 31.18 12.85 7.04
CA VAL A 185 31.24 12.13 8.32
C VAL A 185 29.91 12.24 9.07
N ARG A 186 29.26 13.41 9.06
CA ARG A 186 28.01 13.64 9.78
C ARG A 186 26.82 12.87 9.19
N TYR A 187 26.70 12.84 7.87
CA TYR A 187 25.51 12.30 7.20
C TYR A 187 25.69 10.87 6.70
N LEU A 188 26.91 10.47 6.34
CA LEU A 188 27.19 9.12 5.82
C LEU A 188 28.05 8.29 6.78
N SER A 189 28.59 8.87 7.85
CA SER A 189 29.58 8.22 8.74
C SER A 189 30.79 7.66 7.99
N MET A 190 31.10 8.23 6.83
CA MET A 190 32.21 7.87 5.96
C MET A 190 32.96 9.14 5.60
N ASN A 191 34.27 9.06 5.34
CA ASN A 191 34.97 10.18 4.74
C ASN A 191 34.75 10.22 3.22
N PHE A 192 34.98 11.38 2.61
CA PHE A 192 34.82 11.56 1.16
C PHE A 192 35.61 10.54 0.33
N LYS A 193 36.84 10.23 0.73
CA LYS A 193 37.72 9.33 -0.04
C LYS A 193 37.16 7.92 -0.08
N ASP A 194 36.67 7.40 1.04
CA ASP A 194 36.06 6.08 1.13
C ASP A 194 34.74 6.04 0.37
N TYR A 195 33.92 7.09 0.50
CA TYR A 195 32.68 7.24 -0.26
C TYR A 195 32.95 7.19 -1.77
N PHE A 196 33.84 8.05 -2.27
CA PHE A 196 34.13 8.15 -3.70
C PHE A 196 34.83 6.90 -4.25
N THR A 197 35.77 6.34 -3.50
CA THR A 197 36.44 5.08 -3.88
C THR A 197 35.42 3.94 -3.97
N SER A 198 34.46 3.87 -3.05
CA SER A 198 33.44 2.82 -3.07
C SER A 198 32.53 2.90 -4.29
N ILE A 199 32.15 4.10 -4.76
CA ILE A 199 31.37 4.29 -6.00
C ILE A 199 32.19 3.82 -7.21
N LYS A 200 33.45 4.25 -7.31
CA LYS A 200 34.35 3.85 -8.40
C LYS A 200 34.56 2.34 -8.46
N LEU A 201 34.57 1.66 -7.32
CA LEU A 201 34.69 0.20 -7.27
C LEU A 201 33.43 -0.50 -7.79
N VAL A 202 32.23 0.04 -7.54
CA VAL A 202 30.98 -0.50 -8.10
C VAL A 202 30.99 -0.39 -9.62
N ASN A 203 31.30 0.79 -10.17
CA ASN A 203 31.46 0.99 -11.62
C ASN A 203 32.55 0.07 -12.20
N ALA A 204 33.71 -0.05 -11.52
CA ALA A 204 34.77 -0.96 -11.96
C ALA A 204 34.31 -2.43 -12.01
N ILE A 205 33.46 -2.89 -11.10
CA ILE A 205 32.90 -4.25 -11.14
C ILE A 205 32.01 -4.41 -12.37
N ASN A 206 31.12 -3.46 -12.65
CA ASN A 206 30.30 -3.45 -13.85
C ASN A 206 31.20 -3.57 -15.10
N LEU A 207 32.16 -2.67 -15.27
CA LEU A 207 33.10 -2.69 -16.41
C LEU A 207 33.91 -3.99 -16.52
N LEU A 208 34.28 -4.62 -15.40
CA LEU A 208 35.00 -5.90 -15.40
C LEU A 208 34.15 -7.07 -15.90
N LEU A 209 32.82 -7.00 -15.68
CA LEU A 209 31.84 -8.01 -16.06
C LEU A 209 31.31 -7.78 -17.48
N SER A 210 30.97 -6.54 -17.83
CA SER A 210 30.31 -6.18 -19.08
C SER A 210 31.26 -5.94 -20.25
N THR A 211 32.56 -5.75 -20.00
CA THR A 211 33.54 -5.42 -21.04
C THR A 211 34.75 -6.36 -21.07
N LYS A 212 35.41 -6.40 -22.24
CA LYS A 212 36.71 -7.07 -22.43
C LYS A 212 37.89 -6.10 -22.28
N HIS A 213 37.68 -4.89 -21.75
CA HIS A 213 38.72 -3.88 -21.60
C HIS A 213 39.87 -4.39 -20.74
N SER A 214 41.10 -3.94 -21.02
CA SER A 214 42.25 -4.27 -20.18
C SER A 214 42.04 -3.78 -18.75
N ILE A 215 42.68 -4.40 -17.75
CA ILE A 215 42.57 -3.95 -16.35
C ILE A 215 43.01 -2.48 -16.20
N THR A 216 43.98 -2.05 -17.01
CA THR A 216 44.42 -0.65 -17.09
C THR A 216 43.31 0.26 -17.62
N THR A 217 42.66 -0.11 -18.72
CA THR A 217 41.56 0.66 -19.31
C THR A 217 40.35 0.72 -18.35
N VAL A 218 40.03 -0.38 -17.67
CA VAL A 218 38.99 -0.38 -16.63
C VAL A 218 39.33 0.57 -15.49
N SER A 219 40.59 0.60 -15.05
CA SER A 219 41.04 1.55 -14.04
C SER A 219 40.83 3.00 -14.48
N GLU A 220 41.13 3.32 -15.74
CA GLU A 220 40.96 4.65 -16.31
C GLU A 220 39.48 5.04 -16.42
N LEU A 221 38.64 4.16 -16.98
CA LEU A 221 37.21 4.39 -17.14
C LEU A 221 36.46 4.49 -15.81
N ALA A 222 36.85 3.71 -14.80
CA ALA A 222 36.31 3.84 -13.44
C ALA A 222 36.85 5.05 -12.67
N GLY A 223 37.64 5.92 -13.32
CA GLY A 223 38.12 7.18 -12.76
C GLY A 223 39.31 7.07 -11.80
N PHE A 224 40.09 5.99 -11.80
CA PHE A 224 41.28 5.86 -10.94
C PHE A 224 42.54 6.43 -11.60
N ASN A 225 43.31 7.23 -10.84
CA ASN A 225 44.52 7.91 -11.32
C ASN A 225 45.68 6.96 -11.67
N SER A 226 45.67 5.73 -11.15
CA SER A 226 46.69 4.72 -11.50
C SER A 226 46.17 3.31 -11.29
N HIS A 227 46.64 2.41 -12.16
CA HIS A 227 46.38 0.97 -12.05
C HIS A 227 46.80 0.41 -10.69
N THR A 228 47.90 0.89 -10.10
CA THR A 228 48.38 0.41 -8.79
C THR A 228 47.41 0.79 -7.66
N ASN A 229 46.91 2.03 -7.65
CA ASN A 229 45.92 2.45 -6.66
C ASN A 229 44.62 1.66 -6.84
N PHE A 230 44.12 1.53 -8.07
CA PHE A 230 42.95 0.72 -8.38
C PHE A 230 43.10 -0.73 -7.88
N ALA A 231 44.18 -1.41 -8.28
CA ALA A 231 44.39 -2.81 -7.91
C ALA A 231 44.49 -3.02 -6.39
N ASN A 232 45.12 -2.08 -5.68
CA ASN A 232 45.20 -2.13 -4.21
C ASN A 232 43.84 -1.90 -3.57
N GLN A 233 43.10 -0.86 -3.97
CA GLN A 233 41.76 -0.58 -3.43
C GLN A 233 40.79 -1.72 -3.72
N PHE A 234 40.76 -2.20 -4.97
CA PHE A 234 39.93 -3.32 -5.38
C PHE A 234 40.24 -4.57 -4.55
N LYS A 235 41.53 -4.88 -4.34
CA LYS A 235 41.94 -6.00 -3.48
C LYS A 235 41.59 -5.79 -2.01
N ASN A 236 41.63 -4.56 -1.50
CA ASN A 236 41.27 -4.27 -0.12
C ASN A 236 39.77 -4.50 0.14
N TYR A 237 38.91 -4.06 -0.79
CA TYR A 237 37.46 -4.19 -0.66
C TYR A 237 36.93 -5.58 -1.02
N LEU A 238 37.50 -6.23 -2.04
CA LEU A 238 36.97 -7.50 -2.58
C LEU A 238 37.84 -8.72 -2.24
N HIS A 239 38.98 -8.52 -1.56
CA HIS A 239 39.97 -9.55 -1.22
C HIS A 239 40.64 -10.27 -2.41
N PHE A 240 40.30 -9.90 -3.64
CA PHE A 240 40.90 -10.39 -4.87
C PHE A 240 41.41 -9.23 -5.72
N SER A 241 42.49 -9.41 -6.49
CA SER A 241 42.88 -8.43 -7.50
C SER A 241 41.88 -8.39 -8.67
N PRO A 242 41.77 -7.28 -9.42
CA PRO A 242 40.88 -7.20 -10.59
C PRO A 242 41.10 -8.33 -11.61
N LYS A 243 42.37 -8.72 -11.82
CA LYS A 243 42.74 -9.84 -12.68
C LYS A 243 42.27 -11.19 -12.13
N GLN A 244 42.39 -11.40 -10.83
CA GLN A 244 41.87 -12.61 -10.19
C GLN A 244 40.35 -12.65 -10.24
N PHE A 245 39.67 -11.53 -9.99
CA PHE A 245 38.23 -11.41 -10.10
C PHE A 245 37.72 -11.83 -11.48
N ARG A 246 38.27 -11.24 -12.56
CA ARG A 246 37.88 -11.60 -13.92
C ARG A 246 38.16 -13.07 -14.25
N SER A 247 39.31 -13.59 -13.81
CA SER A 247 39.66 -15.01 -13.98
C SER A 247 38.69 -15.93 -13.24
N LEU A 248 38.31 -15.60 -12.00
CA LEU A 248 37.34 -16.36 -11.22
C LEU A 248 35.98 -16.38 -11.92
N VAL A 249 35.47 -15.22 -12.32
CA VAL A 249 34.20 -15.08 -13.02
C VAL A 249 34.17 -15.93 -14.29
N SER A 250 35.22 -15.83 -15.13
CA SER A 250 35.29 -16.58 -16.39
C SER A 250 35.31 -18.11 -16.24
N LYS A 251 35.54 -18.63 -15.04
CA LYS A 251 35.60 -20.06 -14.74
C LYS A 251 34.33 -20.59 -14.07
N ILE A 252 33.41 -19.72 -13.67
CA ILE A 252 32.14 -20.15 -13.06
C ILE A 252 31.27 -20.71 -14.19
N THR A 253 30.98 -22.01 -14.10
CA THR A 253 30.08 -22.73 -15.01
C THR A 253 28.93 -23.41 -14.27
N GLU A 254 29.02 -23.47 -12.94
CA GLU A 254 28.03 -24.08 -12.08
C GLU A 254 26.98 -23.05 -11.65
N PRO A 255 25.72 -23.48 -11.42
CA PRO A 255 24.69 -22.60 -10.89
C PRO A 255 25.04 -22.12 -9.48
N PRO A 256 24.46 -21.00 -9.03
CA PRO A 256 24.76 -20.38 -7.73
C PRO A 256 24.58 -21.37 -6.57
N GLN A 257 25.69 -21.74 -5.92
CA GLN A 257 25.68 -22.60 -4.74
C GLN A 257 25.69 -21.76 -3.47
N ILE A 258 24.69 -21.97 -2.61
CA ILE A 258 24.59 -21.33 -1.30
C ILE A 258 25.42 -22.12 -0.29
N HIS A 259 26.46 -21.48 0.23
CA HIS A 259 27.30 -22.02 1.28
C HIS A 259 26.79 -21.52 2.62
N PHE A 260 26.42 -22.47 3.48
CA PHE A 260 25.97 -22.21 4.84
C PHE A 260 26.96 -22.80 5.84
N GLN A 261 27.46 -21.98 6.76
CA GLN A 261 28.30 -22.46 7.87
C GLN A 261 27.40 -22.83 9.06
N GLN A 262 27.46 -24.09 9.49
CA GLN A 262 26.57 -24.70 10.49
C GLN A 262 26.85 -24.32 11.96
N ASP A 263 27.62 -23.27 12.20
CA ASP A 263 27.97 -22.92 13.58
C ASP A 263 26.73 -22.41 14.34
N ASN A 264 26.35 -23.12 15.41
CA ASN A 264 25.25 -22.77 16.32
C ASN A 264 23.83 -22.76 15.72
N VAL A 265 23.52 -23.58 14.70
CA VAL A 265 22.14 -23.67 14.14
C VAL A 265 21.12 -24.15 15.18
N SER A 266 21.54 -25.00 16.12
CA SER A 266 20.68 -25.60 17.14
C SER A 266 19.86 -24.59 17.93
N GLN A 267 20.41 -23.40 18.22
CA GLN A 267 19.73 -22.34 18.97
C GLN A 267 18.62 -21.63 18.17
N PHE A 268 18.61 -21.77 16.84
CA PHE A 268 17.61 -21.16 15.96
C PHE A 268 16.54 -22.15 15.48
N THR A 269 16.69 -23.44 15.77
CA THR A 269 15.81 -24.51 15.26
C THR A 269 14.32 -24.25 15.56
N GLU A 270 14.00 -23.81 16.77
CA GLU A 270 12.63 -23.49 17.19
C GLU A 270 12.08 -22.25 16.47
N LEU A 271 12.93 -21.27 16.18
CA LEU A 271 12.51 -20.08 15.44
C LEU A 271 12.31 -20.38 13.95
N ILE A 272 13.19 -21.19 13.36
CA ILE A 272 13.12 -21.58 11.95
C ILE A 272 11.89 -22.45 11.69
N SER A 273 11.50 -23.32 12.63
CA SER A 273 10.31 -24.17 12.48
C SER A 273 8.99 -23.38 12.46
N THR A 274 9.00 -22.09 12.83
CA THR A 274 7.83 -21.21 12.69
C THR A 274 7.59 -20.73 11.24
N ILE A 275 8.58 -20.89 10.35
CA ILE A 275 8.45 -20.52 8.94
C ILE A 275 7.58 -21.56 8.22
N ASP A 276 6.57 -21.08 7.49
CA ASP A 276 5.71 -21.93 6.65
C ASP A 276 6.50 -22.49 5.45
N LEU A 277 6.83 -23.78 5.52
CA LEU A 277 7.55 -24.50 4.47
C LEU A 277 6.66 -24.83 3.25
N THR A 278 5.34 -24.64 3.35
CA THR A 278 4.40 -24.94 2.25
C THR A 278 4.22 -23.76 1.28
N ALA A 279 4.86 -22.62 1.56
CA ALA A 279 4.80 -21.45 0.69
C ALA A 279 5.28 -21.79 -0.74
N GLN A 280 4.46 -21.44 -1.72
CA GLN A 280 4.74 -21.67 -3.15
C GLN A 280 5.13 -20.37 -3.86
N LEU A 281 5.84 -20.51 -4.98
CA LEU A 281 6.26 -19.40 -5.84
C LEU A 281 5.01 -18.72 -6.40
N ALA A 282 4.99 -17.39 -6.43
CA ALA A 282 3.91 -16.64 -7.05
C ALA A 282 3.91 -16.88 -8.58
N THR A 283 3.11 -17.82 -9.05
CA THR A 283 2.97 -18.14 -10.47
C THR A 283 2.03 -17.18 -11.19
N ASN A 284 2.21 -17.06 -12.51
CA ASN A 284 1.26 -16.38 -13.40
C ASN A 284 -0.01 -17.23 -13.58
N THR A 285 0.05 -18.52 -13.29
CA THR A 285 -1.11 -19.42 -13.28
C THR A 285 -1.60 -19.61 -11.84
N THR A 286 -2.90 -19.57 -11.60
CA THR A 286 -3.53 -19.86 -10.32
C THR A 286 -4.55 -20.96 -10.49
N ASP A 287 -4.22 -22.14 -9.97
CA ASP A 287 -5.14 -23.28 -9.90
C ASP A 287 -6.07 -23.12 -8.70
N ILE A 288 -7.37 -23.25 -8.94
CA ILE A 288 -8.44 -23.11 -7.95
C ILE A 288 -9.31 -24.35 -8.02
N HIS A 289 -9.45 -25.05 -6.90
CA HIS A 289 -10.46 -26.09 -6.73
C HIS A 289 -11.70 -25.45 -6.09
N ILE A 290 -12.78 -25.26 -6.86
CA ILE A 290 -13.97 -24.51 -6.41
C ILE A 290 -14.59 -25.13 -5.16
N ASP A 291 -14.56 -26.46 -5.07
CA ASP A 291 -15.20 -27.22 -4.01
C ASP A 291 -14.40 -27.25 -2.70
N ASP A 292 -13.12 -26.85 -2.72
CA ASP A 292 -12.22 -26.79 -1.57
C ASP A 292 -12.34 -25.48 -0.77
N PHE A 293 -13.54 -24.89 -0.73
CA PHE A 293 -13.78 -23.63 -0.04
C PHE A 293 -13.50 -23.74 1.47
N ASN A 294 -12.48 -23.03 1.95
CA ASN A 294 -12.03 -23.06 3.35
C ASN A 294 -11.89 -21.65 3.92
N PRO A 295 -13.01 -20.98 4.27
CA PRO A 295 -12.98 -19.59 4.71
C PRO A 295 -12.27 -19.45 6.05
N LYS A 296 -11.33 -18.51 6.12
CA LYS A 296 -10.58 -18.14 7.35
C LYS A 296 -11.06 -16.84 7.98
N ASP A 297 -11.76 -16.01 7.22
CA ASP A 297 -12.25 -14.71 7.64
C ASP A 297 -13.77 -14.65 7.46
N ARG A 298 -14.45 -13.88 8.32
CA ARG A 298 -15.85 -13.49 8.10
C ARG A 298 -15.90 -12.00 7.80
N SER A 299 -16.36 -11.68 6.60
CA SER A 299 -16.51 -10.31 6.15
C SER A 299 -17.55 -9.54 6.96
N GLN A 300 -17.40 -8.22 6.99
CA GLN A 300 -18.33 -7.32 7.67
C GLN A 300 -18.73 -6.16 6.77
N ARG A 301 -19.95 -5.66 6.97
CA ARG A 301 -20.44 -4.51 6.23
C ARG A 301 -19.85 -3.21 6.77
N ALA A 302 -18.94 -2.62 6.00
CA ALA A 302 -18.47 -1.25 6.15
C ALA A 302 -19.57 -0.23 5.80
N LYS A 303 -19.63 0.92 6.49
CA LYS A 303 -20.52 2.04 6.10
C LYS A 303 -19.79 2.97 5.13
N VAL A 304 -20.50 3.51 4.15
CA VAL A 304 -19.95 4.57 3.29
C VAL A 304 -20.56 5.92 3.66
N PHE A 305 -19.69 6.87 3.95
CA PHE A 305 -20.01 8.28 4.11
C PHE A 305 -19.66 9.01 2.81
N VAL A 306 -20.58 9.83 2.31
CA VAL A 306 -20.40 10.62 1.09
C VAL A 306 -20.37 12.08 1.49
N ARG A 307 -19.22 12.72 1.31
CA ARG A 307 -18.97 14.08 1.81
C ARG A 307 -19.62 15.12 0.91
N PHE A 308 -20.14 16.15 1.56
CA PHE A 308 -20.62 17.40 0.99
C PHE A 308 -20.08 18.52 1.86
N SER A 309 -19.61 19.59 1.23
CA SER A 309 -19.04 20.75 1.91
C SER A 309 -20.09 21.43 2.80
N ASN A 310 -21.33 21.52 2.32
CA ASN A 310 -22.44 22.18 3.01
C ASN A 310 -23.81 21.71 2.46
N PHE A 311 -24.90 22.26 3.00
CA PHE A 311 -26.25 21.93 2.58
C PHE A 311 -26.61 22.47 1.20
N ASN A 312 -26.07 23.61 0.79
CA ASN A 312 -26.30 24.15 -0.56
C ASN A 312 -25.80 23.18 -1.65
N GLU A 313 -24.61 22.61 -1.50
CA GLU A 313 -24.08 21.58 -2.39
C GLU A 313 -25.00 20.35 -2.42
N LEU A 314 -25.46 19.91 -1.26
CA LEU A 314 -26.40 18.79 -1.14
C LEU A 314 -27.73 19.10 -1.85
N PHE A 315 -28.27 20.31 -1.76
CA PHE A 315 -29.51 20.69 -2.44
C PHE A 315 -29.32 20.74 -3.95
N GLN A 316 -28.21 21.32 -4.42
CA GLN A 316 -27.85 21.31 -5.83
C GLN A 316 -27.72 19.89 -6.36
N PHE A 317 -27.37 18.92 -5.53
CA PHE A 317 -27.30 17.54 -5.95
C PHE A 317 -28.68 16.82 -5.89
N ILE A 318 -29.42 16.94 -4.80
CA ILE A 318 -30.70 16.22 -4.56
C ILE A 318 -31.87 16.73 -5.42
N PHE A 319 -31.87 18.01 -5.75
CA PHE A 319 -32.98 18.66 -6.47
C PHE A 319 -32.66 18.98 -7.92
N ASN A 320 -31.46 18.64 -8.40
CA ASN A 320 -31.09 18.83 -9.79
C ASN A 320 -31.51 17.62 -10.64
N GLU A 321 -32.15 17.89 -11.78
CA GLU A 321 -32.58 16.88 -12.74
C GLU A 321 -31.43 16.31 -13.58
N TYR A 322 -30.23 16.89 -13.51
CA TYR A 322 -29.04 16.43 -14.24
C TYR A 322 -28.34 15.24 -13.58
N TYR A 323 -28.48 15.04 -12.26
CA TYR A 323 -27.80 13.96 -11.54
C TYR A 323 -28.81 12.98 -10.95
N ASP A 324 -28.87 11.75 -11.47
CA ASP A 324 -29.65 10.68 -10.82
C ASP A 324 -28.79 10.00 -9.74
N ILE A 325 -28.88 10.51 -8.51
CA ILE A 325 -28.11 10.01 -7.38
C ILE A 325 -28.45 8.54 -7.12
N ASN A 326 -27.48 7.67 -7.42
CA ASN A 326 -27.59 6.24 -7.12
C ASN A 326 -26.55 5.78 -6.09
N PHE A 327 -26.96 5.81 -4.82
CA PHE A 327 -26.20 5.19 -3.72
C PHE A 327 -26.69 3.78 -3.37
N GLU A 328 -27.56 3.17 -4.20
CA GLU A 328 -28.18 1.87 -3.89
C GLU A 328 -27.13 0.76 -3.69
N HIS A 329 -26.01 0.87 -4.40
CA HIS A 329 -24.92 -0.11 -4.34
C HIS A 329 -23.94 0.13 -3.20
N LEU A 330 -23.97 1.32 -2.57
CA LEU A 330 -23.13 1.60 -1.41
C LEU A 330 -23.69 0.92 -0.16
N PRO A 331 -22.83 0.37 0.71
CA PRO A 331 -23.28 -0.28 1.93
C PRO A 331 -23.70 0.75 2.99
N LYS A 332 -25.01 0.83 3.26
CA LYS A 332 -25.61 1.74 4.26
C LYS A 332 -25.10 3.19 4.09
N PRO A 333 -25.37 3.82 2.93
CA PRO A 333 -24.84 5.14 2.61
C PRO A 333 -25.32 6.20 3.61
N VAL A 334 -24.43 7.12 3.95
CA VAL A 334 -24.70 8.26 4.81
C VAL A 334 -24.14 9.51 4.12
N VAL A 335 -24.98 10.49 3.85
CA VAL A 335 -24.51 11.82 3.45
C VAL A 335 -23.83 12.45 4.65
N PHE A 336 -22.62 12.98 4.48
CA PHE A 336 -21.86 13.65 5.52
C PHE A 336 -21.67 15.12 5.14
N ILE A 337 -22.26 16.02 5.92
CA ILE A 337 -22.13 17.48 5.78
C ILE A 337 -21.00 17.99 6.68
N ASP A 338 -19.98 18.57 6.06
CA ASP A 338 -18.75 19.04 6.73
C ASP A 338 -18.90 20.40 7.41
N ASP A 339 -19.75 21.26 6.87
CA ASP A 339 -20.00 22.60 7.38
C ASP A 339 -21.49 22.97 7.28
N ILE A 340 -21.97 23.73 8.26
CA ILE A 340 -23.37 24.18 8.35
C ILE A 340 -23.50 25.71 8.38
N HIS A 341 -22.46 26.44 7.99
CA HIS A 341 -22.44 27.90 8.01
C HIS A 341 -23.56 28.52 7.14
N ASP A 342 -23.91 27.86 6.03
CA ASP A 342 -25.02 28.25 5.16
C ASP A 342 -26.39 28.21 5.87
N ILE A 343 -26.56 27.30 6.82
CA ILE A 343 -27.72 27.28 7.73
C ILE A 343 -27.65 28.43 8.73
N GLU A 344 -26.48 28.68 9.34
CA GLU A 344 -26.33 29.72 10.38
C GLU A 344 -26.60 31.13 9.86
N ILE A 345 -26.23 31.43 8.61
CA ILE A 345 -26.46 32.75 7.99
C ILE A 345 -27.92 32.92 7.52
N SER A 346 -28.81 31.96 7.78
CA SER A 346 -30.25 32.00 7.41
C SER A 346 -30.54 32.11 5.90
N GLN A 347 -29.59 31.69 5.05
CA GLN A 347 -29.79 31.62 3.61
C GLN A 347 -30.64 30.40 3.18
N THR A 348 -30.73 29.40 4.05
CA THR A 348 -31.37 28.11 3.73
C THR A 348 -32.85 28.07 4.09
N ASN A 349 -33.69 27.74 3.10
CA ASN A 349 -35.13 27.59 3.28
C ASN A 349 -35.48 26.34 4.11
N TYR A 350 -36.15 26.51 5.25
CA TYR A 350 -36.55 25.41 6.14
C TYR A 350 -37.39 24.32 5.46
N ASN A 351 -38.28 24.71 4.53
CA ASN A 351 -39.07 23.74 3.77
C ASN A 351 -38.21 22.90 2.82
N LEU A 352 -37.14 23.49 2.27
CA LEU A 352 -36.19 22.79 1.41
C LEU A 352 -35.39 21.75 2.21
N LEU A 353 -34.93 22.10 3.42
CA LEU A 353 -34.27 21.17 4.36
C LEU A 353 -35.16 19.97 4.68
N ASN A 354 -36.42 20.20 5.05
CA ASN A 354 -37.33 19.10 5.40
C ASN A 354 -37.56 18.15 4.22
N ARG A 355 -37.79 18.70 3.02
CA ARG A 355 -37.93 17.89 1.79
C ARG A 355 -36.67 17.11 1.48
N CYS A 356 -35.49 17.69 1.73
CA CYS A 356 -34.20 17.04 1.56
C CYS A 356 -34.06 15.84 2.52
N PHE A 357 -34.39 16.01 3.81
CA PHE A 357 -34.33 14.94 4.79
C PHE A 357 -35.27 13.78 4.44
N GLU A 358 -36.50 14.08 4.02
CA GLU A 358 -37.47 13.06 3.59
C GLU A 358 -36.95 12.26 2.39
N LYS A 359 -36.48 12.95 1.33
CA LYS A 359 -35.92 12.30 0.14
C LYS A 359 -34.77 11.35 0.48
N LEU A 360 -33.84 11.76 1.34
CA LEU A 360 -32.73 10.91 1.78
C LEU A 360 -33.23 9.68 2.56
N PHE A 361 -34.10 9.90 3.54
CA PHE A 361 -34.53 8.83 4.43
C PHE A 361 -35.43 7.80 3.75
N GLU A 362 -36.22 8.20 2.76
CA GLU A 362 -37.01 7.33 1.88
C GLU A 362 -36.14 6.43 1.02
N LYS A 363 -35.04 6.95 0.46
CA LYS A 363 -34.01 6.17 -0.24
C LYS A 363 -33.09 5.37 0.69
N ASN A 364 -33.40 5.32 1.99
CA ASN A 364 -32.60 4.65 3.02
C ASN A 364 -31.17 5.18 3.19
N ILE A 365 -30.96 6.45 2.88
CA ILE A 365 -29.69 7.16 3.05
C ILE A 365 -29.71 7.88 4.41
N GLY A 366 -28.65 7.75 5.21
CA GLY A 366 -28.50 8.49 6.46
C GLY A 366 -28.00 9.92 6.25
N LEU A 367 -28.11 10.76 7.27
CA LEU A 367 -27.54 12.11 7.25
C LEU A 367 -26.69 12.34 8.50
N ALA A 368 -25.39 12.54 8.29
CA ALA A 368 -24.41 12.90 9.28
C ALA A 368 -24.00 14.37 9.13
N ILE A 369 -23.85 15.07 10.24
CA ILE A 369 -23.58 16.51 10.27
C ILE A 369 -22.44 16.79 11.25
N ALA A 370 -21.39 17.46 10.78
CA ALA A 370 -20.31 17.92 11.63
C ALA A 370 -20.78 19.07 12.55
N ILE A 371 -20.39 19.01 13.82
CA ILE A 371 -20.71 19.99 14.85
C ILE A 371 -19.40 20.47 15.45
N LYS A 372 -19.06 21.74 15.20
CA LYS A 372 -17.79 22.36 15.61
C LYS A 372 -17.93 23.23 16.86
N SER A 373 -19.15 23.55 17.31
CA SER A 373 -19.39 24.34 18.52
C SER A 373 -20.70 23.98 19.22
N THR A 374 -20.84 24.38 20.48
CA THR A 374 -22.10 24.26 21.25
C THR A 374 -23.25 25.08 20.64
N GLN A 375 -22.94 26.20 19.98
CA GLN A 375 -23.93 27.02 19.27
C GLN A 375 -24.47 26.30 18.03
N GLN A 376 -23.58 25.68 17.24
CA GLN A 376 -23.96 24.84 16.09
C GLN A 376 -24.83 23.67 16.53
N PHE A 377 -24.48 23.02 17.65
CA PHE A 377 -25.29 21.96 18.23
C PHE A 377 -26.72 22.44 18.56
N GLU A 378 -26.88 23.57 19.24
CA GLU A 378 -28.21 24.08 19.61
C GLU A 378 -29.06 24.39 18.37
N THR A 379 -28.45 25.00 17.34
CA THR A 379 -29.10 25.28 16.05
C THR A 379 -29.60 23.99 15.38
N MET A 380 -28.72 23.01 15.18
CA MET A 380 -29.08 21.74 14.55
C MET A 380 -30.06 20.92 15.38
N LYS A 381 -29.92 20.93 16.70
CA LYS A 381 -30.86 20.26 17.61
C LYS A 381 -32.28 20.82 17.42
N GLN A 382 -32.45 22.14 17.36
CA GLN A 382 -33.77 22.72 17.11
C GLN A 382 -34.32 22.30 15.76
N LEU A 383 -33.54 22.42 14.69
CA LEU A 383 -33.96 22.03 13.34
C LEU A 383 -34.42 20.57 13.25
N ILE A 384 -33.63 19.64 13.81
CA ILE A 384 -33.96 18.20 13.84
C ILE A 384 -35.24 17.96 14.65
N LEU A 385 -35.37 18.58 15.83
CA LEU A 385 -36.57 18.38 16.66
C LEU A 385 -37.83 18.95 16.00
N THR A 386 -37.74 20.11 15.34
CA THR A 386 -38.86 20.69 14.59
C THR A 386 -39.25 19.78 13.42
N PHE A 387 -38.29 19.20 12.69
CA PHE A 387 -38.57 18.23 11.62
C PHE A 387 -39.31 16.99 12.16
N LEU A 388 -38.80 16.39 13.23
CA LEU A 388 -39.39 15.19 13.83
C LEU A 388 -40.79 15.44 14.41
N GLN A 389 -41.06 16.64 14.93
CA GLN A 389 -42.38 17.01 15.44
C GLN A 389 -43.37 17.37 14.33
N GLY A 390 -42.88 17.95 13.24
CA GLY A 390 -43.69 18.37 12.09
C GLY A 390 -44.17 17.22 11.21
N ASN A 391 -43.48 16.06 11.22
CA ASN A 391 -43.83 14.91 10.40
C ASN A 391 -44.41 13.75 11.25
N GLN A 392 -45.67 13.40 10.98
CA GLN A 392 -46.45 12.41 11.74
C GLN A 392 -45.83 11.00 11.74
N ASP A 393 -45.17 10.59 10.65
CA ASP A 393 -44.60 9.25 10.54
C ASP A 393 -43.38 9.08 11.45
N TYR A 394 -42.55 10.11 11.59
CA TYR A 394 -41.43 10.08 12.54
C TYR A 394 -41.91 10.26 13.98
N LYS A 395 -42.95 11.06 14.19
CA LYS A 395 -43.57 11.27 15.51
C LYS A 395 -44.21 10.00 16.07
N THR A 396 -44.81 9.18 15.21
CA THR A 396 -45.43 7.89 15.57
C THR A 396 -44.48 6.69 15.45
N SER A 397 -43.19 6.93 15.22
CA SER A 397 -42.15 5.91 15.03
C SER A 397 -42.43 4.92 13.89
N LYS A 398 -43.19 5.34 12.87
CA LYS A 398 -43.42 4.55 11.64
C LYS A 398 -42.20 4.57 10.70
N LYS A 399 -41.45 5.68 10.68
CA LYS A 399 -40.19 5.81 9.95
C LYS A 399 -39.02 5.93 10.92
N LEU A 400 -37.92 5.22 10.63
CA LEU A 400 -36.68 5.25 11.41
C LEU A 400 -35.97 6.61 11.28
N VAL A 401 -35.50 7.15 12.40
CA VAL A 401 -34.64 8.34 12.40
C VAL A 401 -33.22 7.97 11.96
N LYS A 402 -32.68 8.68 10.96
CA LYS A 402 -31.37 8.38 10.36
C LYS A 402 -30.36 9.54 10.47
N PHE A 403 -30.56 10.41 11.47
CA PHE A 403 -29.62 11.47 11.81
C PHE A 403 -28.41 10.95 12.60
N MET A 404 -27.25 11.56 12.33
CA MET A 404 -26.02 11.41 13.09
C MET A 404 -25.38 12.78 13.32
N LEU A 405 -25.01 13.08 14.55
CA LEU A 405 -24.20 14.26 14.88
C LEU A 405 -22.76 13.82 15.13
N ILE A 406 -21.82 14.40 14.38
CA ILE A 406 -20.38 14.14 14.51
C ILE A 406 -19.75 15.36 15.18
N PHE A 407 -19.32 15.21 16.43
CA PHE A 407 -18.70 16.31 17.16
C PHE A 407 -17.20 16.40 16.84
N CYS A 408 -16.73 17.60 16.50
CA CYS A 408 -15.32 17.83 16.16
C CYS A 408 -14.50 18.06 17.42
N SER A 409 -13.63 17.11 17.78
CA SER A 409 -12.80 17.21 18.99
C SER A 409 -11.70 18.28 18.90
N ASN A 410 -11.34 18.75 17.70
CA ASN A 410 -10.37 19.83 17.53
C ASN A 410 -10.90 21.19 17.98
N SER A 411 -12.23 21.35 18.06
CA SER A 411 -12.88 22.61 18.43
C SER A 411 -13.82 22.50 19.63
N MET A 412 -14.08 21.29 20.13
CA MET A 412 -14.94 21.04 21.28
C MET A 412 -14.26 20.10 22.27
N THR A 413 -14.37 20.44 23.56
CA THR A 413 -13.85 19.61 24.65
C THR A 413 -14.71 18.36 24.88
N ALA A 414 -14.13 17.31 25.45
CA ALA A 414 -14.86 16.08 25.79
C ALA A 414 -16.07 16.33 26.72
N GLU A 415 -15.98 17.33 27.60
CA GLU A 415 -17.07 17.75 28.49
C GLU A 415 -18.23 18.41 27.73
N GLU A 416 -17.93 19.35 26.84
CA GLU A 416 -18.94 20.00 25.99
C GLU A 416 -19.65 18.98 25.09
N ILE A 417 -18.89 18.07 24.49
CA ILE A 417 -19.43 16.98 23.66
C ILE A 417 -20.36 16.09 24.48
N HIS A 418 -19.96 15.72 25.70
CA HIS A 418 -20.79 14.91 26.59
C HIS A 418 -22.10 15.62 26.97
N LEU A 419 -22.05 16.91 27.30
CA LEU A 419 -23.25 17.70 27.61
C LEU A 419 -24.20 17.80 26.41
N CYS A 420 -23.67 18.03 25.20
CA CYS A 420 -24.47 18.04 23.97
C CYS A 420 -25.14 16.68 23.73
N HIS A 421 -24.39 15.58 23.92
CA HIS A 421 -24.92 14.23 23.83
C HIS A 421 -26.12 14.00 24.79
N LEU A 422 -25.98 14.38 26.07
CA LEU A 422 -27.06 14.22 27.06
C LEU A 422 -28.32 15.02 26.67
N LYS A 423 -28.15 16.24 26.15
CA LYS A 423 -29.27 17.10 25.72
C LYS A 423 -30.10 16.48 24.59
N ILE A 424 -29.49 15.79 23.64
CA ILE A 424 -30.21 15.21 22.49
C ILE A 424 -30.71 13.79 22.76
N LYS A 425 -29.92 12.96 23.46
CA LYS A 425 -30.29 11.57 23.81
C LYS A 425 -31.59 11.51 24.62
N ASN A 426 -31.80 12.47 25.50
CA ASN A 426 -33.03 12.58 26.31
C ASN A 426 -34.26 12.97 25.48
N LYS A 427 -34.07 13.51 24.27
CA LYS A 427 -35.16 13.90 23.36
C LYS A 427 -35.48 12.82 22.33
N ASN A 428 -34.46 12.14 21.79
CA ASN A 428 -34.64 11.03 20.87
C ASN A 428 -33.45 10.05 20.96
N LYS A 429 -33.72 8.77 21.23
CA LYS A 429 -32.69 7.73 21.40
C LYS A 429 -32.13 7.18 20.08
N GLU A 430 -32.81 7.41 18.96
CA GLU A 430 -32.41 6.89 17.64
C GLU A 430 -31.37 7.79 16.95
N ILE A 431 -31.26 9.05 17.34
CA ILE A 431 -30.25 9.97 16.80
C ILE A 431 -28.87 9.49 17.22
N LYS A 432 -28.03 9.21 16.23
CA LYS A 432 -26.66 8.73 16.46
C LYS A 432 -25.75 9.89 16.82
N TYR A 433 -24.76 9.59 17.64
CA TYR A 433 -23.77 10.54 18.12
C TYR A 433 -22.38 9.94 17.91
N SER A 434 -21.47 10.71 17.36
CA SER A 434 -20.15 10.28 16.90
C SER A 434 -19.14 11.41 17.10
N VAL A 435 -17.85 11.12 16.96
CA VAL A 435 -16.80 12.09 17.28
C VAL A 435 -15.62 11.94 16.31
N THR A 436 -14.95 13.05 16.00
CA THR A 436 -13.60 12.99 15.39
C THR A 436 -12.57 12.74 16.48
N VAL A 437 -11.55 11.94 16.22
CA VAL A 437 -10.56 11.51 17.24
C VAL A 437 -9.33 12.41 17.23
N ASP A 438 -9.07 13.11 16.12
CA ASP A 438 -7.85 13.86 15.86
C ASP A 438 -7.55 14.89 16.95
N GLY A 439 -8.55 15.69 17.37
CA GLY A 439 -8.38 16.67 18.44
C GLY A 439 -8.17 16.07 19.83
N PHE A 440 -8.65 14.84 20.08
CA PHE A 440 -8.31 14.14 21.33
C PHE A 440 -6.84 13.73 21.34
N LEU A 441 -6.29 13.27 20.22
CA LEU A 441 -4.86 12.98 20.10
C LEU A 441 -4.01 14.24 20.32
N GLU A 442 -4.46 15.40 19.85
CA GLU A 442 -3.82 16.70 20.11
C GLU A 442 -3.88 17.09 21.60
N THR A 443 -5.03 16.90 22.24
CA THR A 443 -5.30 17.40 23.60
C THR A 443 -4.70 16.53 24.71
N TYR A 444 -4.83 15.21 24.61
CA TYR A 444 -4.40 14.28 25.66
C TYR A 444 -2.93 13.94 25.53
N SER A 445 -2.24 13.68 26.65
CA SER A 445 -0.78 13.49 26.63
C SER A 445 -0.38 12.15 26.03
N THR A 446 -1.14 11.08 26.28
CA THR A 446 -0.87 9.72 25.78
C THR A 446 -2.03 9.16 24.98
N VAL A 447 -1.78 8.13 24.17
CA VAL A 447 -2.82 7.46 23.36
C VAL A 447 -3.79 6.68 24.25
N GLU A 448 -3.32 6.11 25.36
CA GLU A 448 -4.15 5.37 26.33
C GLU A 448 -5.23 6.26 26.94
N GLN A 449 -4.90 7.53 27.22
CA GLN A 449 -5.90 8.51 27.70
C GLN A 449 -7.00 8.76 26.65
N VAL A 450 -6.64 8.75 25.37
CA VAL A 450 -7.62 8.88 24.27
C VAL A 450 -8.54 7.65 24.25
N TYR A 451 -7.98 6.45 24.38
CA TYR A 451 -8.76 5.21 24.49
C TYR A 451 -9.72 5.25 25.69
N ASP A 452 -9.25 5.68 26.86
CA ASP A 452 -10.08 5.78 28.08
C ASP A 452 -11.27 6.72 27.87
N VAL A 453 -11.05 7.88 27.24
CA VAL A 453 -12.10 8.86 26.96
C VAL A 453 -13.12 8.29 25.97
N MET A 454 -12.65 7.63 24.91
CA MET A 454 -13.51 6.98 23.92
C MET A 454 -14.36 5.88 24.55
N GLN A 455 -13.75 4.96 25.30
CA GLN A 455 -14.43 3.86 25.98
C GLN A 455 -15.44 4.35 27.04
N ARG A 456 -15.13 5.45 27.73
CA ARG A 456 -16.03 6.07 28.72
C ARG A 456 -17.26 6.72 28.07
N LEU A 457 -17.06 7.47 26.99
CA LEU A 457 -18.13 8.24 26.34
C LEU A 457 -18.99 7.39 25.39
N LYS A 458 -18.48 6.25 24.90
CA LYS A 458 -19.21 5.24 24.11
C LYS A 458 -19.95 5.83 22.92
N PHE A 459 -19.22 6.46 22.00
CA PHE A 459 -19.77 6.97 20.75
C PHE A 459 -20.20 5.84 19.81
N HIS A 460 -21.14 6.12 18.90
CA HIS A 460 -21.54 5.16 17.88
C HIS A 460 -20.43 4.94 16.86
N TYR A 461 -19.76 6.02 16.45
CA TYR A 461 -18.64 6.00 15.53
C TYR A 461 -17.52 6.96 15.95
N TYR A 462 -16.29 6.59 15.60
CA TYR A 462 -15.06 7.32 15.83
C TYR A 462 -14.40 7.59 14.47
N PHE A 463 -14.40 8.85 14.05
CA PHE A 463 -13.80 9.29 12.80
C PHE A 463 -12.34 9.65 13.06
N ILE A 464 -11.42 9.11 12.28
CA ILE A 464 -10.01 9.45 12.37
C ILE A 464 -9.47 9.73 10.99
N ASP A 465 -8.75 10.84 10.85
CA ASP A 465 -8.02 11.18 9.63
C ASP A 465 -6.57 10.72 9.80
N ILE A 466 -6.30 9.47 9.45
CA ILE A 466 -4.99 8.85 9.64
C ILE A 466 -3.94 9.32 8.61
N GLU A 467 -4.38 9.88 7.48
CA GLU A 467 -3.50 10.50 6.49
C GLU A 467 -3.07 11.91 6.92
N ASN A 468 -3.73 12.49 7.93
CA ASN A 468 -3.31 13.76 8.51
C ASN A 468 -1.93 13.61 9.17
N SER A 469 -0.95 14.40 8.69
CA SER A 469 0.43 14.37 9.17
C SER A 469 0.55 14.67 10.67
N LYS A 470 -0.33 15.51 11.24
CA LYS A 470 -0.37 15.74 12.69
C LYS A 470 -0.84 14.49 13.40
N THR A 471 -1.96 13.88 12.98
CA THR A 471 -2.49 12.65 13.57
C THR A 471 -1.44 11.55 13.61
N ALA A 472 -0.78 11.27 12.48
CA ALA A 472 0.31 10.30 12.39
C ALA A 472 1.48 10.64 13.35
N THR A 473 1.91 11.91 13.37
CA THR A 473 2.96 12.37 14.30
C THR A 473 2.57 12.17 15.76
N HIS A 474 1.32 12.43 16.12
CA HIS A 474 0.85 12.27 17.51
C HIS A 474 0.82 10.80 17.91
N LEU A 475 0.40 9.90 17.03
CA LEU A 475 0.45 8.45 17.31
C LEU A 475 1.89 7.97 17.55
N ILE A 476 2.81 8.33 16.66
CA ILE A 476 4.23 7.95 16.71
C ILE A 476 4.93 8.53 17.95
N THR A 477 4.68 9.80 18.27
CA THR A 477 5.38 10.48 19.38
C THR A 477 4.85 10.10 20.76
N LYS A 478 3.57 9.71 20.86
CA LYS A 478 2.91 9.42 22.15
C LYS A 478 2.92 7.95 22.53
N ASN A 479 3.17 7.03 21.61
CA ASN A 479 3.21 5.61 21.91
C ASN A 479 4.28 4.90 21.05
N GLN A 480 5.22 4.23 21.73
CA GLN A 480 6.38 3.56 21.12
C GLN A 480 6.01 2.40 20.20
N HIS A 481 4.76 1.93 20.25
CA HIS A 481 4.28 0.91 19.35
C HIS A 481 4.03 1.43 17.93
N TYR A 482 3.94 2.75 17.69
CA TYR A 482 3.77 3.28 16.34
C TYR A 482 5.13 3.67 15.76
N HIS A 483 5.42 3.17 14.55
CA HIS A 483 6.71 3.42 13.89
C HIS A 483 6.53 4.37 12.71
N GLN A 484 7.54 5.20 12.43
CA GLN A 484 7.53 6.09 11.25
C GLN A 484 7.47 5.32 9.93
N THR A 485 7.88 4.05 9.93
CA THR A 485 7.87 3.17 8.77
C THR A 485 6.53 2.49 8.53
N ASP A 486 5.62 2.51 9.50
CA ASP A 486 4.29 1.95 9.35
C ASP A 486 3.51 2.80 8.34
N THR A 487 2.86 2.15 7.37
CA THR A 487 1.92 2.84 6.47
C THR A 487 0.76 3.45 7.27
N HIS A 488 0.11 4.48 6.72
CA HIS A 488 -1.09 5.07 7.33
C HIS A 488 -2.15 4.01 7.68
N PHE A 489 -2.33 3.00 6.82
CA PHE A 489 -3.28 1.92 7.08
C PHE A 489 -2.84 0.96 8.20
N GLU A 490 -1.54 0.66 8.32
CA GLU A 490 -1.01 -0.15 9.43
C GLU A 490 -1.17 0.57 10.78
N GLN A 491 -0.87 1.87 10.82
CA GLN A 491 -1.11 2.71 12.00
C GLN A 491 -2.60 2.74 12.36
N TYR A 492 -3.50 2.92 11.36
CA TYR A 492 -4.94 2.88 11.57
C TYR A 492 -5.41 1.55 12.16
N LYS A 493 -4.98 0.42 11.55
CA LYS A 493 -5.31 -0.92 12.02
C LYS A 493 -4.85 -1.14 13.45
N LYS A 494 -3.62 -0.71 13.77
CA LYS A 494 -3.06 -0.83 15.11
C LYS A 494 -3.85 -0.02 16.13
N PHE A 495 -4.17 1.23 15.80
CA PHE A 495 -4.99 2.10 16.64
C PHE A 495 -6.36 1.49 16.96
N ILE A 496 -7.01 0.90 15.96
CA ILE A 496 -8.29 0.21 16.16
C ILE A 496 -8.12 -0.97 17.12
N LEU A 497 -7.15 -1.86 16.87
CA LEU A 497 -6.97 -3.08 17.66
C LEU A 497 -6.58 -2.77 19.11
N ASP A 498 -5.66 -1.83 19.32
CA ASP A 498 -5.16 -1.45 20.64
C ASP A 498 -6.22 -0.69 21.47
N SER A 499 -7.18 -0.04 20.81
CA SER A 499 -8.26 0.69 21.51
C SER A 499 -9.23 -0.20 22.28
N GLY A 500 -9.31 -1.49 21.96
CA GLY A 500 -10.31 -2.43 22.52
C GLY A 500 -11.77 -2.13 22.11
N ILE A 501 -12.00 -1.18 21.20
CA ILE A 501 -13.31 -0.84 20.66
C ILE A 501 -13.55 -1.67 19.38
N SER A 502 -14.79 -2.03 19.09
CA SER A 502 -15.11 -2.75 17.86
C SER A 502 -14.68 -1.95 16.63
N SER A 503 -13.90 -2.57 15.76
CA SER A 503 -13.43 -2.02 14.49
C SER A 503 -14.56 -1.43 13.62
N THR A 504 -15.74 -2.03 13.65
CA THR A 504 -16.95 -1.53 12.96
C THR A 504 -17.42 -0.14 13.39
N GLN A 505 -16.94 0.36 14.53
CA GLN A 505 -17.24 1.69 15.04
C GLN A 505 -16.23 2.73 14.55
N PHE A 506 -15.13 2.36 13.92
CA PHE A 506 -14.16 3.32 13.38
C PHE A 506 -14.53 3.73 11.97
N VAL A 507 -14.24 4.98 11.61
CA VAL A 507 -14.46 5.51 10.26
C VAL A 507 -13.16 6.13 9.76
N TYR A 508 -12.66 5.64 8.63
CA TYR A 508 -11.57 6.25 7.89
C TYR A 508 -12.09 7.56 7.29
N ASN A 509 -11.74 8.69 7.89
CA ASN A 509 -12.44 9.95 7.64
C ASN A 509 -12.10 10.57 6.28
N ASN A 510 -10.91 10.33 5.76
CA ASN A 510 -10.45 11.00 4.56
C ASN A 510 -9.48 10.11 3.78
N LEU A 511 -9.99 9.35 2.81
CA LEU A 511 -9.13 8.52 1.96
C LEU A 511 -8.68 9.31 0.75
N SER A 512 -7.36 9.39 0.58
CA SER A 512 -6.73 9.98 -0.59
C SER A 512 -5.88 8.96 -1.34
N VAL A 513 -5.36 9.36 -2.50
CA VAL A 513 -4.45 8.54 -3.29
C VAL A 513 -3.18 8.20 -2.48
N SER A 514 -2.73 9.06 -1.55
CA SER A 514 -1.58 8.74 -0.66
C SER A 514 -1.89 7.64 0.36
N GLY A 515 -3.17 7.40 0.67
CA GLY A 515 -3.59 6.29 1.52
C GLY A 515 -3.27 4.91 0.94
N PHE A 516 -2.95 4.84 -0.36
CA PHE A 516 -2.57 3.62 -1.05
C PHE A 516 -1.06 3.50 -1.12
N LYS A 517 -0.50 2.52 -0.41
CA LYS A 517 0.94 2.26 -0.28
C LYS A 517 1.74 2.36 -1.59
N TYR A 518 1.16 1.94 -2.72
CA TYR A 518 1.86 1.76 -3.98
C TYR A 518 1.72 2.95 -4.95
N THR A 519 0.93 3.96 -4.57
CA THR A 519 0.86 5.21 -5.33
C THR A 519 2.06 6.12 -5.05
N ASN A 520 2.88 5.81 -4.03
CA ASN A 520 4.05 6.60 -3.61
C ASN A 520 3.66 8.06 -3.36
N ASP A 521 2.78 8.28 -2.37
CA ASP A 521 2.20 9.58 -2.04
C ASP A 521 1.50 10.28 -3.22
N GLY A 522 0.83 9.48 -4.08
CA GLY A 522 0.10 9.99 -5.25
C GLY A 522 0.95 10.27 -6.49
N LYS A 523 2.25 9.95 -6.49
CA LYS A 523 3.11 10.09 -7.69
C LYS A 523 2.72 9.13 -8.82
N ASN A 524 2.19 7.95 -8.48
CA ASN A 524 1.75 6.94 -9.44
C ASN A 524 0.21 6.85 -9.49
N PRO A 525 -0.39 6.63 -10.67
CA PRO A 525 -1.84 6.57 -10.84
C PRO A 525 -2.44 5.34 -10.16
N ILE A 526 -3.56 5.50 -9.45
CA ILE A 526 -4.24 4.39 -8.77
C ILE A 526 -4.73 3.33 -9.78
N GLN A 527 -4.51 2.06 -9.46
CA GLN A 527 -4.98 0.91 -10.25
C GLN A 527 -6.19 0.24 -9.60
N LEU A 528 -6.94 -0.57 -10.35
CA LEU A 528 -8.09 -1.32 -9.83
C LEU A 528 -7.68 -2.29 -8.71
N SER A 529 -6.49 -2.88 -8.79
CA SER A 529 -5.95 -3.75 -7.74
C SER A 529 -5.80 -3.01 -6.41
N ASP A 530 -5.28 -1.77 -6.42
CA ASP A 530 -5.16 -0.93 -5.23
C ASP A 530 -6.53 -0.74 -4.53
N ILE A 531 -7.56 -0.44 -5.33
CA ILE A 531 -8.93 -0.23 -4.83
C ILE A 531 -9.51 -1.55 -4.29
N VAL A 532 -9.31 -2.67 -5.00
CA VAL A 532 -9.79 -3.98 -4.57
C VAL A 532 -9.19 -4.38 -3.23
N TYR A 533 -7.87 -4.25 -3.06
CA TYR A 533 -7.23 -4.57 -1.79
C TYR A 533 -7.69 -3.67 -0.65
N HIS A 534 -7.90 -2.38 -0.93
CA HIS A 534 -8.50 -1.48 0.05
C HIS A 534 -9.89 -1.94 0.49
N LEU A 535 -10.76 -2.31 -0.46
CA LEU A 535 -12.11 -2.81 -0.17
C LEU A 535 -12.07 -4.15 0.61
N ILE A 536 -11.13 -5.05 0.29
CA ILE A 536 -10.89 -6.28 1.05
C ILE A 536 -10.50 -5.96 2.50
N ALA A 537 -9.60 -5.00 2.71
CA ALA A 537 -9.23 -4.53 4.03
C ALA A 537 -10.47 -4.03 4.81
N LEU A 538 -11.30 -3.20 4.19
CA LEU A 538 -12.55 -2.72 4.81
C LEU A 538 -13.51 -3.86 5.15
N LEU A 539 -13.62 -4.88 4.30
CA LEU A 539 -14.46 -6.06 4.56
C LEU A 539 -13.95 -6.89 5.75
N ARG A 540 -12.63 -7.06 5.90
CA ARG A 540 -12.05 -7.87 6.98
C ARG A 540 -12.15 -7.19 8.33
N TYR A 541 -11.69 -5.94 8.40
CA TYR A 541 -11.61 -5.25 9.67
C TYR A 541 -12.97 -4.71 10.08
N GLY A 542 -13.82 -4.31 9.14
CA GLY A 542 -15.03 -3.57 9.46
C GLY A 542 -14.68 -2.16 9.93
N GLY A 543 -15.47 -1.20 9.48
CA GLY A 543 -15.26 0.23 9.71
C GLY A 543 -15.97 1.03 8.64
N GLY A 544 -16.35 2.26 8.93
CA GLY A 544 -16.82 3.17 7.89
C GLY A 544 -15.66 3.72 7.06
N ILE A 545 -16.00 4.28 5.91
CA ILE A 545 -15.09 5.09 5.10
C ILE A 545 -15.84 6.29 4.55
N SER A 546 -15.13 7.41 4.42
CA SER A 546 -15.63 8.61 3.77
C SER A 546 -15.00 8.78 2.38
N TYR A 547 -15.82 9.10 1.39
CA TYR A 547 -15.38 9.48 0.05
C TYR A 547 -15.90 10.86 -0.34
N GLN A 548 -15.18 11.51 -1.25
CA GLN A 548 -15.74 12.62 -2.00
C GLN A 548 -16.82 12.14 -2.96
N LEU A 549 -17.78 13.00 -3.24
CA LEU A 549 -18.82 12.71 -4.21
C LEU A 549 -18.28 12.81 -5.65
N LEU A 550 -17.80 14.00 -6.02
CA LEU A 550 -17.34 14.36 -7.36
C LEU A 550 -15.83 14.55 -7.34
N ASP A 551 -15.18 14.10 -8.41
CA ASP A 551 -13.78 14.40 -8.71
C ASP A 551 -13.59 15.90 -8.93
N ASP A 552 -12.88 16.53 -7.99
CA ASP A 552 -12.52 17.95 -7.98
C ASP A 552 -11.03 18.18 -8.30
N HIS A 553 -10.35 17.18 -8.87
CA HIS A 553 -8.90 17.15 -9.09
C HIS A 553 -8.06 17.20 -7.81
N SER A 554 -8.67 17.01 -6.63
CA SER A 554 -7.91 16.76 -5.40
C SER A 554 -7.31 15.35 -5.40
N ASN A 555 -6.46 15.09 -4.41
CA ASN A 555 -5.94 13.74 -4.19
C ASN A 555 -6.98 12.82 -3.52
N TYR A 556 -8.20 13.26 -3.24
CA TYR A 556 -9.18 12.44 -2.53
C TYR A 556 -9.91 11.47 -3.46
N ILE A 557 -10.26 10.31 -2.91
CA ILE A 557 -10.98 9.29 -3.69
C ILE A 557 -12.44 9.71 -3.83
N SER A 558 -12.87 9.82 -5.09
CA SER A 558 -14.23 10.20 -5.47
C SER A 558 -15.07 9.01 -5.95
N LEU A 559 -16.39 9.15 -5.87
CA LEU A 559 -17.34 8.13 -6.34
C LEU A 559 -17.81 8.36 -7.79
N TYR A 560 -17.84 9.62 -8.21
CA TYR A 560 -18.27 10.07 -9.53
C TYR A 560 -17.21 11.03 -10.10
N ASN A 561 -17.10 11.09 -11.42
CA ASN A 561 -16.28 12.12 -12.05
C ASN A 561 -16.96 13.51 -11.99
N LYS A 562 -16.29 14.56 -12.45
CA LYS A 562 -16.83 15.93 -12.50
C LYS A 562 -18.13 16.10 -13.31
N TYR A 563 -18.46 15.14 -14.17
CA TYR A 563 -19.68 15.14 -14.98
C TYR A 563 -20.83 14.36 -14.34
N GLY A 564 -20.61 13.71 -13.19
CA GLY A 564 -21.62 12.91 -12.50
C GLY A 564 -21.72 11.46 -12.98
N SER A 565 -20.77 10.98 -13.78
CA SER A 565 -20.68 9.59 -14.20
C SER A 565 -19.97 8.74 -13.16
N PRO A 566 -20.44 7.50 -12.86
CA PRO A 566 -19.81 6.63 -11.85
C PRO A 566 -18.36 6.28 -12.18
N LEU A 567 -17.49 6.31 -11.16
CA LEU A 567 -16.11 5.83 -11.26
C LEU A 567 -16.02 4.31 -11.01
N PRO A 568 -14.91 3.63 -11.39
CA PRO A 568 -14.74 2.19 -11.21
C PRO A 568 -15.00 1.68 -9.78
N LEU A 569 -14.72 2.50 -8.76
CA LEU A 569 -15.04 2.20 -7.36
C LEU A 569 -16.52 1.86 -7.13
N MET A 570 -17.46 2.55 -7.79
CA MET A 570 -18.89 2.28 -7.69
C MET A 570 -19.25 0.90 -8.26
N HIS A 571 -18.61 0.51 -9.37
CA HIS A 571 -18.79 -0.81 -9.97
C HIS A 571 -18.19 -1.91 -9.08
N LEU A 572 -17.05 -1.65 -8.45
CA LEU A 572 -16.45 -2.57 -7.48
C LEU A 572 -17.37 -2.79 -6.28
N TYR A 573 -17.99 -1.75 -5.70
CA TYR A 573 -18.98 -1.91 -4.63
C TYR A 573 -20.13 -2.85 -5.04
N LYS A 574 -20.59 -2.76 -6.29
CA LYS A 574 -21.60 -3.66 -6.84
C LYS A 574 -21.09 -5.10 -6.96
N MET A 575 -19.85 -5.30 -7.39
CA MET A 575 -19.21 -6.63 -7.48
C MET A 575 -18.93 -7.25 -6.10
N PHE A 576 -18.64 -6.45 -5.08
CA PHE A 576 -18.36 -6.92 -3.72
C PHE A 576 -19.61 -7.32 -2.93
N ARG A 577 -20.82 -6.99 -3.40
CA ARG A 577 -22.08 -7.28 -2.68
C ARG A 577 -22.25 -8.75 -2.23
N PRO A 578 -21.88 -9.78 -3.02
CA PRO A 578 -21.97 -11.18 -2.60
C PRO A 578 -20.97 -11.59 -1.52
N PHE A 579 -19.97 -10.76 -1.25
CA PHE A 579 -18.93 -11.01 -0.24
C PHE A 579 -19.22 -10.32 1.09
N VAL A 580 -20.28 -9.52 1.20
CA VAL A 580 -20.58 -8.74 2.42
C VAL A 580 -21.38 -9.59 3.42
N ASN A 581 -20.88 -9.69 4.65
CA ASN A 581 -21.42 -10.48 5.76
C ASN A 581 -21.41 -12.00 5.55
N GLU A 582 -20.63 -12.47 4.58
CA GLU A 582 -20.38 -13.89 4.31
C GLU A 582 -19.05 -14.33 4.90
N ASP A 583 -18.90 -15.63 5.09
CA ASP A 583 -17.58 -16.25 5.30
C ASP A 583 -16.81 -16.17 3.97
N ILE A 584 -15.55 -15.77 4.03
CA ILE A 584 -14.74 -15.48 2.84
C ILE A 584 -13.37 -16.14 2.94
N GLU A 585 -12.87 -16.55 1.79
CA GLU A 585 -11.50 -16.96 1.58
C GLU A 585 -10.80 -15.86 0.76
N ILE A 586 -9.67 -15.37 1.26
CA ILE A 586 -8.90 -14.31 0.62
C ILE A 586 -7.52 -14.86 0.32
N THR A 587 -7.09 -14.70 -0.92
CA THR A 587 -5.73 -15.01 -1.37
C THR A 587 -5.06 -13.74 -1.90
N ASN A 588 -3.89 -13.90 -2.54
CA ASN A 588 -3.14 -12.77 -3.09
C ASN A 588 -3.75 -12.21 -4.37
N ASN A 589 -4.71 -12.89 -4.98
CA ASN A 589 -5.23 -12.56 -6.31
C ASN A 589 -6.71 -12.93 -6.52
N TYR A 590 -7.37 -13.49 -5.50
CA TYR A 590 -8.81 -13.63 -5.52
C TYR A 590 -9.43 -13.54 -4.12
N VAL A 591 -10.73 -13.21 -4.10
CA VAL A 591 -11.62 -13.46 -2.95
C VAL A 591 -12.71 -14.42 -3.39
N LEU A 592 -13.03 -15.38 -2.53
CA LEU A 592 -14.10 -16.35 -2.70
C LEU A 592 -15.11 -16.24 -1.56
N SER A 593 -16.40 -16.25 -1.89
CA SER A 593 -17.50 -16.48 -0.94
C SER A 593 -18.51 -17.49 -1.49
N ARG A 594 -19.25 -18.13 -0.60
CA ARG A 594 -20.38 -19.00 -0.96
C ARG A 594 -21.68 -18.39 -0.45
N LYS A 595 -22.59 -18.05 -1.36
CA LYS A 595 -23.86 -17.39 -1.03
C LYS A 595 -24.99 -17.90 -1.91
N ASP A 596 -26.14 -18.19 -1.29
CA ASP A 596 -27.32 -18.71 -1.99
C ASP A 596 -26.99 -19.93 -2.87
N ASN A 597 -26.16 -20.85 -2.36
CA ASN A 597 -25.58 -22.01 -3.05
C ASN A 597 -24.68 -21.72 -4.26
N ASN A 598 -24.36 -20.46 -4.54
CA ASN A 598 -23.46 -20.08 -5.62
C ASN A 598 -22.05 -19.81 -5.09
N TYR A 599 -21.05 -20.05 -5.93
CA TYR A 599 -19.66 -19.65 -5.65
C TYR A 599 -19.39 -18.30 -6.32
N HIS A 600 -18.93 -17.34 -5.53
CA HIS A 600 -18.62 -15.99 -5.98
C HIS A 600 -17.12 -15.75 -5.89
N PHE A 601 -16.50 -15.42 -7.01
CA PHE A 601 -15.10 -15.03 -7.08
C PHE A 601 -14.95 -13.58 -7.50
N LEU A 602 -13.99 -12.88 -6.90
CA LEU A 602 -13.47 -11.61 -7.40
C LEU A 602 -11.98 -11.79 -7.65
N LEU A 603 -11.58 -11.84 -8.91
CA LEU A 603 -10.21 -11.98 -9.36
C LEU A 603 -9.60 -10.61 -9.59
N PHE A 604 -8.35 -10.42 -9.18
CA PHE A 604 -7.60 -9.18 -9.33
C PHE A 604 -6.12 -9.49 -9.43
N ASN A 605 -5.37 -8.63 -10.13
CA ASN A 605 -3.91 -8.76 -10.17
C ASN A 605 -3.31 -8.52 -8.79
N LYS A 606 -2.20 -9.18 -8.49
CA LYS A 606 -1.49 -8.96 -7.23
C LYS A 606 -0.98 -7.52 -7.23
N ILE A 607 -1.05 -6.80 -6.10
CA ILE A 607 -0.70 -5.36 -6.10
C ILE A 607 0.69 -5.09 -6.71
N ASN A 608 1.70 -5.92 -6.43
CA ASN A 608 3.04 -5.67 -6.93
C ASN A 608 3.19 -5.90 -8.44
N ASP A 609 2.18 -6.43 -9.14
CA ASP A 609 2.18 -6.57 -10.60
C ASP A 609 2.00 -5.20 -11.31
N ARG A 610 1.84 -4.11 -10.54
CA ARG A 610 1.65 -2.72 -10.99
C ARG A 610 2.67 -2.23 -12.03
N TYR A 611 3.92 -2.66 -11.92
CA TYR A 611 5.02 -2.19 -12.79
C TYR A 611 5.23 -3.06 -14.03
N MET A 612 4.42 -4.10 -14.20
CA MET A 612 4.58 -5.03 -15.32
C MET A 612 3.35 -4.94 -16.24
N SER A 613 3.46 -4.14 -17.30
CA SER A 613 2.38 -3.88 -18.26
C SER A 613 1.86 -5.12 -18.99
N ASP A 614 2.71 -6.15 -19.12
CA ASP A 614 2.43 -7.33 -19.96
C ASP A 614 2.04 -8.56 -19.15
N VAL A 615 1.97 -8.46 -17.81
CA VAL A 615 1.63 -9.61 -16.97
C VAL A 615 0.18 -9.98 -17.18
N LYS A 616 0.00 -11.21 -17.68
CA LYS A 616 -1.29 -11.90 -17.72
C LYS A 616 -1.29 -12.95 -16.63
N GLN A 617 -2.38 -12.97 -15.87
CA GLN A 617 -2.62 -14.01 -14.90
C GLN A 617 -3.64 -15.01 -15.45
N ASP A 618 -3.22 -16.26 -15.59
CA ASP A 618 -4.08 -17.37 -15.96
C ASP A 618 -4.71 -17.96 -14.70
N PHE A 619 -6.00 -18.25 -14.73
CA PHE A 619 -6.74 -18.91 -13.68
C PHE A 619 -7.34 -20.20 -14.23
N ILE A 620 -7.12 -21.30 -13.52
CA ILE A 620 -7.64 -22.63 -13.88
C ILE A 620 -8.56 -23.08 -12.77
N PHE A 621 -9.85 -23.21 -13.06
CA PHE A 621 -10.88 -23.61 -12.12
C PHE A 621 -11.22 -25.10 -12.28
N HIS A 622 -10.74 -25.91 -11.37
CA HIS A 622 -11.14 -27.31 -11.19
C HIS A 622 -12.42 -27.37 -10.37
N ASN A 623 -13.39 -28.20 -10.77
CA ASN A 623 -14.72 -28.21 -10.17
C ASN A 623 -15.44 -29.55 -10.41
N GLU A 624 -16.49 -29.81 -9.65
CA GLU A 624 -17.43 -30.92 -9.88
C GLU A 624 -18.82 -30.44 -10.33
N LEU A 625 -18.90 -29.25 -10.96
CA LEU A 625 -20.19 -28.66 -11.35
C LEU A 625 -20.90 -29.53 -12.41
N PRO A 626 -22.22 -29.75 -12.29
CA PRO A 626 -23.01 -30.44 -13.30
C PRO A 626 -22.94 -29.75 -14.66
N GLN A 627 -23.11 -30.54 -15.73
CA GLN A 627 -23.48 -30.02 -17.04
C GLN A 627 -24.66 -29.04 -16.92
N ASP A 628 -24.66 -28.00 -17.75
CA ASP A 628 -25.64 -26.91 -17.78
C ASP A 628 -25.56 -25.91 -16.59
N SER A 629 -24.58 -26.05 -15.69
CA SER A 629 -24.32 -25.03 -14.66
C SER A 629 -23.96 -23.68 -15.31
N LEU A 630 -24.58 -22.60 -14.82
CA LEU A 630 -24.42 -21.26 -15.39
C LEU A 630 -23.24 -20.52 -14.73
N MET A 631 -22.42 -19.89 -15.56
CA MET A 631 -21.34 -19.01 -15.14
C MET A 631 -21.63 -17.59 -15.61
N ILE A 632 -21.54 -16.63 -14.68
CA ILE A 632 -21.69 -15.20 -14.97
C ILE A 632 -20.36 -14.52 -14.71
N ILE A 633 -19.76 -13.94 -15.74
CA ILE A 633 -18.48 -13.26 -15.66
C ILE A 633 -18.71 -11.77 -15.89
N LYS A 634 -18.11 -10.92 -15.06
CA LYS A 634 -18.12 -9.47 -15.21
C LYS A 634 -16.70 -8.94 -15.21
N THR A 635 -16.29 -8.30 -16.30
CA THR A 635 -14.95 -7.72 -16.47
C THR A 635 -15.02 -6.21 -16.30
N LEU A 636 -14.23 -5.67 -15.38
CA LEU A 636 -14.00 -4.24 -15.16
C LEU A 636 -12.54 -3.91 -15.51
N ASN A 637 -12.33 -2.96 -16.41
CA ASN A 637 -11.02 -2.47 -16.85
C ASN A 637 -11.20 -1.06 -17.47
N HIS A 638 -10.16 -0.54 -18.13
CA HIS A 638 -10.21 0.77 -18.77
C HIS A 638 -11.17 0.86 -19.98
N GLU A 639 -11.47 -0.26 -20.64
CA GLU A 639 -12.42 -0.34 -21.77
C GLU A 639 -13.86 -0.61 -21.32
N HIS A 640 -14.05 -1.18 -20.13
CA HIS A 640 -15.34 -1.66 -19.63
C HIS A 640 -15.56 -1.24 -18.17
N GLY A 641 -16.50 -0.33 -17.94
CA GLY A 641 -16.78 0.23 -16.60
C GLY A 641 -15.92 1.44 -16.23
N SER A 642 -15.33 2.08 -17.24
CA SER A 642 -14.76 3.43 -17.16
C SER A 642 -14.95 4.14 -18.49
N ILE A 643 -15.39 5.40 -18.45
CA ILE A 643 -15.49 6.28 -19.61
C ILE A 643 -14.51 7.45 -19.54
N GLN A 644 -13.58 7.43 -18.57
CA GLN A 644 -12.70 8.57 -18.31
C GLN A 644 -11.83 8.94 -19.52
N HIS A 645 -11.38 7.94 -20.29
CA HIS A 645 -10.58 8.16 -21.50
C HIS A 645 -11.38 8.77 -22.66
N LEU A 646 -12.72 8.77 -22.60
CA LEU A 646 -13.60 9.37 -23.60
C LEU A 646 -13.95 10.83 -23.29
N LEU A 647 -13.61 11.31 -22.09
CA LEU A 647 -13.97 12.63 -21.61
C LEU A 647 -12.83 13.64 -21.81
N PRO A 648 -13.13 14.96 -21.91
CA PRO A 648 -12.11 15.98 -22.10
C PRO A 648 -11.09 16.03 -20.95
N ILE A 649 -9.80 15.89 -21.30
CA ILE A 649 -8.66 16.07 -20.40
C ILE A 649 -8.37 17.59 -20.34
N SER A 650 -9.13 18.33 -19.55
CA SER A 650 -8.90 19.75 -19.27
C SER A 650 -9.26 20.08 -17.84
N ASP A 651 -8.46 20.94 -17.20
CA ASP A 651 -8.72 21.47 -15.86
C ASP A 651 -9.96 22.37 -15.83
N GLN A 652 -10.37 22.92 -17.00
CA GLN A 652 -11.60 23.68 -17.13
C GLN A 652 -12.77 22.74 -17.43
N LEU A 653 -13.91 23.00 -16.77
CA LEU A 653 -15.13 22.23 -17.00
C LEU A 653 -15.69 22.56 -18.41
N VAL A 654 -15.45 21.66 -19.36
CA VAL A 654 -16.03 21.73 -20.70
C VAL A 654 -17.48 21.26 -20.62
N TYR A 655 -18.43 22.09 -21.04
CA TYR A 655 -19.84 21.70 -21.10
C TYR A 655 -20.04 20.56 -22.10
N ILE A 656 -20.75 19.51 -21.68
CA ILE A 656 -21.18 18.39 -22.51
C ILE A 656 -22.70 18.32 -22.39
N GLU A 657 -23.38 18.20 -23.52
CA GLU A 657 -24.84 18.07 -23.56
C GLU A 657 -25.29 16.82 -22.81
N LYS A 658 -26.39 16.93 -22.06
CA LYS A 658 -26.88 15.85 -21.19
C LYS A 658 -27.17 14.56 -21.97
N GLU A 659 -27.73 14.67 -23.16
CA GLU A 659 -28.03 13.50 -24.00
C GLU A 659 -26.77 12.71 -24.36
N ILE A 660 -25.65 13.39 -24.61
CA ILE A 660 -24.35 12.76 -24.89
C ILE A 660 -23.80 12.09 -23.63
N LEU A 661 -23.89 12.76 -22.47
CA LEU A 661 -23.49 12.16 -21.20
C LEU A 661 -24.31 10.89 -20.89
N ASP A 662 -25.63 10.95 -21.09
CA ASP A 662 -26.54 9.81 -20.90
C ASP A 662 -26.20 8.65 -21.87
N GLU A 663 -25.71 8.93 -23.08
CA GLU A 663 -25.21 7.90 -24.00
C GLU A 663 -23.89 7.30 -23.55
N LEU A 664 -22.94 8.11 -23.08
CA LEU A 664 -21.68 7.62 -22.53
C LEU A 664 -21.91 6.77 -21.29
N ASP A 665 -22.79 7.18 -20.39
CA ASP A 665 -23.11 6.44 -19.16
C ASP A 665 -23.73 5.07 -19.43
N LYS A 666 -24.45 4.88 -20.54
CA LYS A 666 -24.93 3.55 -20.97
C LYS A 666 -23.78 2.58 -21.28
N THR A 667 -22.62 3.10 -21.65
CA THR A 667 -21.40 2.30 -21.91
C THR A 667 -20.55 2.10 -20.65
N ASN A 668 -20.81 2.86 -19.58
CA ASN A 668 -20.05 2.84 -18.34
C ASN A 668 -20.47 1.69 -17.41
N TYR A 669 -20.35 0.45 -17.88
CA TYR A 669 -20.62 -0.74 -17.08
C TYR A 669 -19.58 -1.85 -17.34
N PRO A 670 -19.28 -2.69 -16.33
CA PRO A 670 -18.47 -3.89 -16.54
C PRO A 670 -19.08 -4.79 -17.62
N LYS A 671 -18.25 -5.30 -18.54
CA LYS A 671 -18.67 -6.25 -19.58
C LYS A 671 -19.20 -7.51 -18.92
N THR A 672 -20.42 -7.92 -19.23
CA THR A 672 -21.04 -9.14 -18.70
C THR A 672 -21.05 -10.23 -19.75
N GLU A 673 -20.56 -11.41 -19.39
CA GLU A 673 -20.49 -12.60 -20.24
C GLU A 673 -21.17 -13.77 -19.52
N LEU A 674 -21.84 -14.63 -20.28
CA LEU A 674 -22.46 -15.85 -19.80
C LEU A 674 -21.74 -17.04 -20.42
N ALA A 675 -21.40 -18.01 -19.61
CA ALA A 675 -20.88 -19.29 -20.04
C ALA A 675 -21.67 -20.41 -19.37
N VAL A 676 -21.65 -21.60 -19.96
CA VAL A 676 -22.36 -22.78 -19.46
C VAL A 676 -21.38 -23.92 -19.39
N GLN A 677 -21.49 -24.73 -18.33
CA GLN A 677 -20.70 -25.94 -18.16
C GLN A 677 -21.11 -26.98 -19.23
N GLU A 678 -20.27 -27.16 -20.25
CA GLU A 678 -20.57 -28.09 -21.36
C GLU A 678 -20.56 -29.56 -20.93
N GLU A 679 -19.66 -29.93 -20.02
CA GLU A 679 -19.49 -31.28 -19.49
C GLU A 679 -19.25 -31.22 -17.98
N THR A 680 -19.84 -32.15 -17.22
CA THR A 680 -19.69 -32.19 -15.76
C THR A 680 -18.22 -32.23 -15.35
N GLY A 681 -17.83 -31.29 -14.48
CA GLY A 681 -16.48 -31.20 -13.92
C GLY A 681 -15.35 -30.78 -14.89
N ARG A 682 -15.68 -30.38 -16.13
CA ARG A 682 -14.71 -29.77 -17.04
C ARG A 682 -14.09 -28.51 -16.42
N THR A 683 -12.77 -28.40 -16.53
CA THR A 683 -12.02 -27.22 -16.06
C THR A 683 -12.40 -25.98 -16.83
N PHE A 684 -12.47 -24.85 -16.13
CA PHE A 684 -12.72 -23.55 -16.72
C PHE A 684 -11.45 -22.71 -16.64
N GLU A 685 -10.99 -22.18 -17.77
CA GLU A 685 -9.78 -21.36 -17.83
C GLU A 685 -10.14 -19.91 -18.13
N LEU A 686 -9.48 -18.98 -17.45
CA LEU A 686 -9.72 -17.56 -17.63
C LEU A 686 -8.42 -16.76 -17.50
N LYS A 687 -8.28 -15.74 -18.33
CA LYS A 687 -7.13 -14.82 -18.30
C LYS A 687 -7.54 -13.48 -17.74
N LEU A 688 -6.72 -12.94 -16.85
CA LEU A 688 -6.82 -11.60 -16.30
C LEU A 688 -5.66 -10.76 -16.87
N ASN A 689 -5.99 -9.67 -17.55
CA ASN A 689 -4.99 -8.75 -18.09
C ASN A 689 -4.48 -7.77 -17.02
N HIS A 690 -3.45 -6.98 -17.35
CA HIS A 690 -3.01 -5.87 -16.51
C HIS A 690 -4.16 -4.88 -16.24
N ASP A 691 -4.20 -4.35 -15.01
CA ASP A 691 -5.24 -3.44 -14.50
C ASP A 691 -6.68 -3.87 -14.84
N GLU A 692 -7.01 -5.12 -14.53
CA GLU A 692 -8.32 -5.73 -14.77
C GLU A 692 -8.83 -6.43 -13.50
N VAL A 693 -10.13 -6.37 -13.27
CA VAL A 693 -10.83 -7.08 -12.20
C VAL A 693 -11.97 -7.88 -12.81
N LYS A 694 -12.10 -9.15 -12.42
CA LYS A 694 -13.19 -10.00 -12.88
C LYS A 694 -13.98 -10.55 -11.72
N TYR A 695 -15.28 -10.30 -11.72
CA TYR A 695 -16.22 -11.01 -10.86
C TYR A 695 -16.77 -12.23 -11.59
N ILE A 696 -16.79 -13.39 -10.94
CA ILE A 696 -17.33 -14.64 -11.48
C ILE A 696 -18.34 -15.21 -10.49
N CYS A 697 -19.49 -15.66 -11.00
CA CYS A 697 -20.49 -16.38 -10.23
C CYS A 697 -20.74 -17.73 -10.89
N PHE A 698 -20.35 -18.80 -10.22
CA PHE A 698 -20.73 -20.16 -10.61
C PHE A 698 -22.03 -20.52 -9.92
N LYS A 699 -23.02 -20.91 -10.71
CA LYS A 699 -24.34 -21.34 -10.24
C LYS A 699 -24.50 -22.84 -10.51
N PRO A 700 -24.27 -23.69 -9.50
CA PRO A 700 -24.63 -25.10 -9.60
C PRO A 700 -26.13 -25.21 -9.89
N SER A 701 -26.49 -26.00 -10.91
CA SER A 701 -27.87 -26.21 -11.40
C SER A 701 -28.85 -26.61 -10.31
#